data_AF-W6KF05-F1
#
_entry.id   AF-W6KF05-F1
#
_cell.length_a   1.000
_cell.length_b   1.000
_cell.length_c   1.000
_cell.angle_alpha   90.00
_cell.angle_beta   90.00
_cell.angle_gamma   90.00
#
_symmetry.space_group_name_H-M   'P 1'
#
loop_
_entity.id
_entity.type
_entity.pdbx_description
1 polymer ?
#
loop_
_entity_poly.entity_id
_entity_poly.type
_entity_poly.pdbx_seq_one_letter_code
_entity_poly.pdbx_strand_id
1 'polypeptide(L)'
;MPPVQQQESESSTVLDDEADEKALFQLSWVDVLSRLFSNVQPVQEPEVSPYPVVNIKYSSAFDLTMGYYRALRHTMTSLHAPKALSMDVTTSLSAIGGRAACAKWMLLLSFALRHCIAHYTIWKDRRDFILCPAIFQWATQEQIPSIDFNQSPTFLGSQTSLEGPAKLSESERQAMQQKYQDLVRQWLPRREDLAAPKHRESKIVDHWFSLWQAVRWELQTIDCFSRLYHKNFQVWHHRRELLSYVLKTMETDDGKFSSVMATTADFEDYLLEEHGMTFAEIDERVVCEAVLCHKDAKNYHIWLHRSWFISAFSFLLQLPEDWDKWRTFLSMFPEIHCHDVIINANAEDFAVDPIWREINCRRLPLPSCPLADEVTFTSHMIQEDHLNNSAWCHRLLIIKKHLIETLLQQHHAQLRCDQRRQVDAAKLRDVISAVCRLEVDFGLQWAVVEPTNECAFVYARSVVELHQAVMLRLLLLDRALQDSSDSPACVDFLLLSDLLPPLASVCTQHCLSEDLSCMGNTQRSHLRAYEETNHNSSRTSRPFRYSINDLVYRIRKLSWSEYLGTFALLIFQKEILCTHVAPRVQELRQAFEQASLEHVAPPPSQDSAVDDKEVGPVRAAMYANTSQFMIDNLWQVVAAQYHSAFHFLEQTWLLYGDSSFRASVAQMRQPEVYVAHGVTSDMRTPSSAKAKDIAAAKAAADALSLTNDNISSKDTNLTAAVDFFTTVEAEALYLAKRLLIEDSIRSKYWKHEAWTVLYRQY
;
A
#
# COMPACT_ATOMS: atom_id res chain seq x y z
N MET A 1 -17.38 -12.07 -16.98
CA MET A 1 -17.71 -13.45 -16.54
C MET A 1 -19.13 -13.46 -15.99
N PRO A 2 -19.83 -14.61 -15.94
CA PRO A 2 -21.06 -14.74 -15.15
C PRO A 2 -20.75 -14.58 -13.65
N PRO A 3 -21.76 -14.40 -12.78
CA PRO A 3 -21.54 -14.34 -11.33
C PRO A 3 -21.08 -15.71 -10.82
N VAL A 4 -19.95 -15.74 -10.10
CA VAL A 4 -19.51 -16.93 -9.35
C VAL A 4 -20.40 -17.08 -8.11
N GLN A 5 -20.77 -18.31 -7.77
CA GLN A 5 -21.70 -18.59 -6.68
C GLN A 5 -20.99 -18.52 -5.33
N GLN A 6 -21.35 -17.54 -4.48
CA GLN A 6 -20.74 -17.34 -3.15
C GLN A 6 -20.79 -18.61 -2.26
N GLN A 7 -21.82 -19.46 -2.44
CA GLN A 7 -21.94 -20.74 -1.71
C GLN A 7 -20.83 -21.75 -2.02
N GLU A 8 -20.23 -21.73 -3.22
CA GLU A 8 -19.12 -22.64 -3.53
C GLU A 8 -17.84 -22.19 -2.80
N SER A 9 -17.55 -20.88 -2.75
CA SER A 9 -16.37 -20.33 -2.06
C SER A 9 -16.39 -20.54 -0.54
N GLU A 10 -17.54 -20.39 0.11
CA GLU A 10 -17.67 -20.71 1.54
C GLU A 10 -17.39 -22.20 1.81
N SER A 11 -17.88 -23.09 0.93
CA SER A 11 -17.62 -24.54 1.06
C SER A 11 -16.14 -24.91 0.89
N SER A 12 -15.43 -24.29 -0.06
CA SER A 12 -13.99 -24.53 -0.26
C SER A 12 -13.19 -24.08 0.95
N THR A 13 -13.38 -22.83 1.39
CA THR A 13 -12.57 -22.24 2.46
C THR A 13 -12.73 -22.92 3.83
N VAL A 14 -13.88 -23.55 4.11
CA VAL A 14 -14.07 -24.42 5.28
C VAL A 14 -13.31 -25.74 5.14
N LEU A 15 -13.33 -26.36 3.95
CA LEU A 15 -12.58 -27.60 3.68
C LEU A 15 -11.06 -27.38 3.73
N ASP A 16 -10.59 -26.21 3.26
CA ASP A 16 -9.19 -25.80 3.32
C ASP A 16 -8.73 -25.57 4.77
N ASP A 17 -9.55 -24.93 5.62
CA ASP A 17 -9.24 -24.76 7.05
C ASP A 17 -9.25 -26.09 7.82
N GLU A 18 -10.17 -27.02 7.54
CA GLU A 18 -10.14 -28.38 8.13
C GLU A 18 -8.86 -29.14 7.73
N ALA A 19 -8.41 -29.00 6.48
CA ALA A 19 -7.18 -29.62 5.99
C ALA A 19 -5.93 -29.02 6.66
N ASP A 20 -5.87 -27.70 6.78
CA ASP A 20 -4.79 -26.97 7.45
C ASP A 20 -4.73 -27.28 8.95
N GLU A 21 -5.86 -27.27 9.66
CA GLU A 21 -5.92 -27.62 11.09
C GLU A 21 -5.46 -29.06 11.32
N LYS A 22 -5.90 -29.99 10.46
CA LYS A 22 -5.46 -31.38 10.48
C LYS A 22 -3.96 -31.52 10.24
N ALA A 23 -3.37 -30.76 9.30
CA ALA A 23 -1.93 -30.77 9.05
C ALA A 23 -1.15 -30.25 10.27
N LEU A 24 -1.57 -29.13 10.85
CA LEU A 24 -0.98 -28.55 12.07
C LEU A 24 -1.20 -29.40 13.32
N PHE A 25 -2.26 -30.20 13.39
CA PHE A 25 -2.51 -31.12 14.50
C PHE A 25 -1.50 -32.27 14.56
N GLN A 26 -0.93 -32.68 13.42
CA GLN A 26 0.16 -33.68 13.38
C GLN A 26 1.37 -33.23 14.20
N LEU A 27 1.65 -31.92 14.20
CA LEU A 27 2.72 -31.29 14.97
C LEU A 27 2.40 -31.14 16.48
N SER A 28 1.31 -31.76 16.97
CA SER A 28 1.05 -31.95 18.39
C SER A 28 1.33 -33.39 18.88
N TRP A 29 1.70 -34.31 17.97
CA TRP A 29 2.01 -35.71 18.28
C TRP A 29 3.37 -35.88 18.97
N VAL A 30 3.48 -35.36 20.19
CA VAL A 30 4.69 -35.46 21.04
C VAL A 30 5.02 -36.90 21.46
N ASP A 31 4.08 -37.82 21.30
CA ASP A 31 4.27 -39.27 21.39
C ASP A 31 5.08 -39.86 20.22
N VAL A 32 5.05 -39.21 19.05
CA VAL A 32 5.97 -39.50 17.93
C VAL A 32 7.31 -38.79 18.15
N LEU A 33 7.28 -37.51 18.55
CA LEU A 33 8.50 -36.70 18.78
C LEU A 33 9.43 -37.33 19.83
N SER A 34 8.90 -37.76 20.97
CA SER A 34 9.67 -38.42 22.04
C SER A 34 10.31 -39.75 21.63
N ARG A 35 9.80 -40.41 20.58
CA ARG A 35 10.39 -41.61 19.99
C ARG A 35 11.45 -41.27 18.93
N LEU A 36 11.24 -40.21 18.14
CA LEU A 36 12.27 -39.66 17.25
C LEU A 36 13.53 -39.20 18.01
N PHE A 37 13.36 -38.67 19.22
CA PHE A 37 14.43 -38.12 20.05
C PHE A 37 14.66 -38.91 21.36
N SER A 38 14.40 -40.22 21.36
CA SER A 38 14.61 -41.12 22.52
C SER A 38 16.04 -41.13 23.06
N ASN A 39 17.02 -40.79 22.21
CA ASN A 39 18.45 -40.71 22.53
C ASN A 39 18.93 -39.32 22.99
N VAL A 40 18.02 -38.36 23.20
CA VAL A 40 18.32 -36.96 23.57
C VAL A 40 17.66 -36.63 24.91
N GLN A 41 18.35 -35.88 25.77
CA GLN A 41 17.77 -35.33 26.99
C GLN A 41 17.15 -33.95 26.70
N PRO A 42 15.85 -33.73 26.97
CA PRO A 42 15.27 -32.38 26.91
C PRO A 42 15.91 -31.47 27.96
N VAL A 43 16.33 -30.26 27.54
CA VAL A 43 16.90 -29.25 28.45
C VAL A 43 15.79 -28.31 28.90
N GLN A 44 15.56 -28.25 30.22
CA GLN A 44 14.57 -27.35 30.82
C GLN A 44 14.87 -25.87 30.53
N GLU A 45 13.86 -25.01 30.67
CA GLU A 45 14.08 -23.57 30.57
C GLU A 45 15.00 -23.13 31.73
N PRO A 46 16.11 -22.41 31.47
CA PRO A 46 17.03 -22.04 32.53
C PRO A 46 16.36 -21.05 33.49
N GLU A 47 16.41 -21.32 34.79
CA GLU A 47 15.90 -20.41 35.82
C GLU A 47 16.76 -19.13 35.88
N VAL A 48 16.36 -18.10 35.11
CA VAL A 48 17.07 -16.81 35.00
C VAL A 48 17.07 -16.04 36.33
N SER A 49 16.16 -16.38 37.25
CA SER A 49 16.03 -15.77 38.58
C SER A 49 15.35 -16.75 39.54
N PRO A 50 15.76 -16.84 40.83
CA PRO A 50 15.01 -17.55 41.87
C PRO A 50 13.66 -16.88 42.18
N TYR A 51 13.44 -15.66 41.67
CA TYR A 51 12.17 -14.96 41.66
C TYR A 51 11.77 -14.68 40.19
N PRO A 52 11.18 -15.66 39.47
CA PRO A 52 10.85 -15.50 38.06
C PRO A 52 9.67 -14.55 37.88
N VAL A 53 9.88 -13.49 37.10
CA VAL A 53 8.88 -12.45 36.81
C VAL A 53 8.09 -12.87 35.56
N VAL A 54 6.75 -12.90 35.68
CA VAL A 54 5.84 -13.48 34.67
C VAL A 54 6.16 -14.95 34.33
N ASN A 55 6.30 -15.80 35.37
CA ASN A 55 6.47 -17.24 35.17
C ASN A 55 5.24 -17.87 34.49
N ILE A 56 5.39 -18.36 33.26
CA ILE A 56 4.34 -19.02 32.49
C ILE A 56 4.32 -20.52 32.85
N LYS A 57 3.16 -21.02 33.28
CA LYS A 57 2.95 -22.47 33.46
C LYS A 57 2.70 -23.10 32.09
N TYR A 58 3.78 -23.50 31.43
CA TYR A 58 3.73 -24.23 30.16
C TYR A 58 3.08 -25.62 30.32
N SER A 59 2.72 -26.23 29.19
CA SER A 59 2.24 -27.61 29.15
C SER A 59 3.40 -28.58 28.96
N SER A 60 3.27 -29.82 29.45
CA SER A 60 4.30 -30.86 29.31
C SER A 60 4.70 -31.13 27.85
N ALA A 61 3.78 -30.94 26.90
CA ALA A 61 4.05 -31.04 25.46
C ALA A 61 4.92 -29.87 24.94
N PHE A 62 4.69 -28.65 25.44
CA PHE A 62 5.53 -27.48 25.16
C PHE A 62 6.92 -27.66 25.77
N ASP A 63 7.02 -28.00 27.05
CA ASP A 63 8.30 -28.16 27.76
C ASP A 63 9.17 -29.26 27.16
N LEU A 64 8.56 -30.38 26.74
CA LEU A 64 9.24 -31.47 26.06
C LEU A 64 9.79 -31.03 24.68
N THR A 65 8.95 -30.38 23.86
CA THR A 65 9.34 -29.93 22.52
C THR A 65 10.41 -28.83 22.56
N MET A 66 10.16 -27.78 23.35
CA MET A 66 11.12 -26.69 23.57
C MET A 66 12.38 -27.21 24.28
N GLY A 67 12.27 -28.24 25.11
CA GLY A 67 13.41 -28.90 25.73
C GLY A 67 14.30 -29.64 24.75
N TYR A 68 13.74 -30.37 23.78
CA TYR A 68 14.51 -30.96 22.69
C TYR A 68 15.18 -29.89 21.81
N TYR A 69 14.46 -28.81 21.48
CA TYR A 69 15.02 -27.67 20.74
C TYR A 69 16.19 -27.03 21.49
N ARG A 70 16.02 -26.68 22.78
CA ARG A 70 17.08 -26.13 23.65
C ARG A 70 18.30 -27.05 23.74
N ALA A 71 18.08 -28.37 23.90
CA ALA A 71 19.15 -29.35 24.03
C ALA A 71 20.06 -29.43 22.79
N LEU A 72 19.48 -29.27 21.60
CA LEU A 72 20.17 -29.50 20.34
C LEU A 72 20.61 -28.21 19.64
N ARG A 73 20.00 -27.04 19.94
CA ARG A 73 20.19 -25.79 19.19
C ARG A 73 21.65 -25.38 19.00
N HIS A 74 22.48 -25.52 20.04
CA HIS A 74 23.89 -25.17 19.96
C HIS A 74 24.63 -25.93 18.85
N THR A 75 24.34 -27.23 18.69
CA THR A 75 24.91 -28.11 17.66
C THR A 75 24.52 -27.70 16.24
N MET A 76 23.33 -27.13 16.06
CA MET A 76 22.89 -26.59 14.77
C MET A 76 23.52 -25.21 14.50
N THR A 77 23.49 -24.29 15.47
CA THR A 77 24.04 -22.94 15.28
C THR A 77 25.53 -22.90 14.96
N SER A 78 26.30 -23.93 15.33
CA SER A 78 27.73 -24.03 14.99
C SER A 78 27.98 -24.29 13.50
N LEU A 79 27.03 -24.90 12.78
CA LEU A 79 27.13 -25.14 11.33
C LEU A 79 26.96 -23.86 10.49
N HIS A 80 26.20 -22.89 10.99
CA HIS A 80 25.93 -21.62 10.30
C HIS A 80 27.00 -20.55 10.56
N ALA A 81 28.09 -20.89 11.28
CA ALA A 81 29.19 -19.97 11.53
C ALA A 81 30.02 -19.74 10.25
N PRO A 82 30.47 -18.50 9.93
CA PRO A 82 31.21 -18.21 8.69
C PRO A 82 32.50 -19.02 8.47
N LYS A 83 33.09 -19.61 9.53
CA LYS A 83 34.24 -20.52 9.44
C LYS A 83 33.88 -21.96 9.03
N ALA A 84 32.63 -22.38 9.14
CA ALA A 84 32.18 -23.71 8.74
C ALA A 84 32.01 -23.85 7.22
N LEU A 85 31.80 -22.74 6.50
CA LEU A 85 31.75 -22.70 5.03
C LEU A 85 33.11 -22.98 4.35
N SER A 86 34.21 -23.06 5.10
CA SER A 86 35.50 -23.56 4.62
C SER A 86 35.87 -24.95 5.16
N MET A 87 34.90 -25.69 5.72
CA MET A 87 35.08 -27.08 6.15
C MET A 87 34.38 -28.04 5.19
N ASP A 88 34.90 -29.25 5.06
CA ASP A 88 34.26 -30.32 4.30
C ASP A 88 32.85 -30.62 4.86
N VAL A 89 31.87 -30.72 3.96
CA VAL A 89 30.47 -31.08 4.22
C VAL A 89 30.39 -32.38 5.04
N THR A 90 31.30 -33.34 4.83
CA THR A 90 31.37 -34.57 5.65
C THR A 90 31.58 -34.27 7.14
N THR A 91 32.40 -33.27 7.46
CA THR A 91 32.68 -32.87 8.85
C THR A 91 31.49 -32.13 9.45
N SER A 92 30.89 -31.18 8.72
CA SER A 92 29.68 -30.47 9.13
C SER A 92 28.49 -31.42 9.38
N LEU A 93 28.28 -32.41 8.51
CA LEU A 93 27.27 -33.44 8.72
C LEU A 93 27.57 -34.32 9.95
N SER A 94 28.84 -34.65 10.21
CA SER A 94 29.20 -35.46 11.38
C SER A 94 28.83 -34.77 12.71
N ALA A 95 28.98 -33.44 12.79
CA ALA A 95 28.71 -32.66 14.01
C ALA A 95 27.23 -32.67 14.46
N ILE A 96 26.27 -32.77 13.53
CA ILE A 96 24.83 -32.91 13.85
C ILE A 96 24.35 -34.36 13.98
N GLY A 97 25.22 -35.36 13.82
CA GLY A 97 24.85 -36.78 13.88
C GLY A 97 24.54 -37.43 12.52
N GLY A 98 25.02 -36.83 11.42
CA GLY A 98 24.91 -37.36 10.06
C GLY A 98 23.63 -36.98 9.32
N ARG A 99 23.52 -37.43 8.06
CA ARG A 99 22.42 -37.08 7.13
C ARG A 99 21.03 -37.32 7.72
N ALA A 100 20.85 -38.46 8.41
CA ALA A 100 19.58 -38.83 9.04
C ALA A 100 19.13 -37.88 10.18
N ALA A 101 20.05 -37.08 10.74
CA ALA A 101 19.70 -36.06 11.71
C ALA A 101 19.07 -34.81 11.08
N CYS A 102 19.36 -34.51 9.80
CA CYS A 102 18.77 -33.36 9.10
C CYS A 102 17.24 -33.47 9.03
N ALA A 103 16.72 -34.64 8.68
CA ALA A 103 15.28 -34.87 8.62
C ALA A 103 14.63 -34.80 10.02
N LYS A 104 15.29 -35.32 11.08
CA LYS A 104 14.82 -35.14 12.46
C LYS A 104 14.76 -33.66 12.86
N TRP A 105 15.79 -32.89 12.49
CA TRP A 105 15.89 -31.45 12.77
C TRP A 105 14.75 -30.65 12.15
N MET A 106 14.44 -30.90 10.87
CA MET A 106 13.36 -30.20 10.17
C MET A 106 12.00 -30.45 10.85
N LEU A 107 11.71 -31.70 11.24
CA LEU A 107 10.54 -32.03 12.04
C LEU A 107 10.52 -31.29 13.39
N LEU A 108 11.62 -31.32 14.16
CA LEU A 108 11.69 -30.65 15.47
C LEU A 108 11.41 -29.15 15.38
N LEU A 109 11.89 -28.48 14.31
CA LEU A 109 11.58 -27.08 14.05
C LEU A 109 10.08 -26.88 13.75
N SER A 110 9.46 -27.76 12.95
CA SER A 110 8.00 -27.74 12.74
C SER A 110 7.21 -27.88 14.05
N PHE A 111 7.54 -28.88 14.88
CA PHE A 111 6.91 -29.07 16.20
C PHE A 111 7.08 -27.84 17.10
N ALA A 112 8.28 -27.27 17.17
CA ALA A 112 8.55 -26.11 18.02
C ALA A 112 7.77 -24.85 17.54
N LEU A 113 7.62 -24.65 16.22
CA LEU A 113 6.75 -23.61 15.66
C LEU A 113 5.27 -23.82 15.98
N ARG A 114 4.77 -25.07 15.95
CA ARG A 114 3.38 -25.39 16.34
C ARG A 114 3.10 -25.07 17.81
N HIS A 115 4.10 -25.19 18.67
CA HIS A 115 4.02 -24.86 20.10
C HIS A 115 4.23 -23.36 20.40
N CYS A 116 5.02 -22.63 19.61
CA CYS A 116 5.25 -21.20 19.80
C CYS A 116 5.45 -20.44 18.48
N ILE A 117 4.37 -20.17 17.75
CA ILE A 117 4.46 -19.52 16.42
C ILE A 117 5.07 -18.11 16.45
N ALA A 118 4.97 -17.37 17.56
CA ALA A 118 5.61 -16.05 17.67
C ALA A 118 7.13 -16.11 17.87
N HIS A 119 7.73 -17.30 18.04
CA HIS A 119 9.12 -17.47 18.45
C HIS A 119 10.11 -17.24 17.30
N TYR A 120 10.44 -15.96 17.06
CA TYR A 120 11.31 -15.51 15.97
C TYR A 120 12.61 -16.31 15.81
N THR A 121 13.23 -16.78 16.90
CA THR A 121 14.45 -17.60 16.84
C THR A 121 14.26 -18.92 16.10
N ILE A 122 13.15 -19.64 16.33
CA ILE A 122 12.88 -20.92 15.64
C ILE A 122 12.61 -20.65 14.16
N TRP A 123 11.87 -19.59 13.84
CA TRP A 123 11.66 -19.17 12.45
C TRP A 123 12.95 -18.76 11.73
N LYS A 124 13.89 -18.12 12.42
CA LYS A 124 15.21 -17.79 11.86
C LYS A 124 16.05 -19.05 11.67
N ASP A 125 16.16 -19.90 12.70
CA ASP A 125 16.88 -21.16 12.63
C ASP A 125 16.35 -22.03 11.48
N ARG A 126 15.03 -22.07 11.26
CA ARG A 126 14.40 -22.76 10.13
C ARG A 126 14.77 -22.15 8.77
N ARG A 127 14.83 -20.82 8.62
CA ARG A 127 15.35 -20.20 7.38
C ARG A 127 16.82 -20.55 7.14
N ASP A 128 17.65 -20.41 8.16
CA ASP A 128 19.08 -20.73 8.09
C ASP A 128 19.30 -22.19 7.67
N PHE A 129 18.43 -23.11 8.11
CA PHE A 129 18.43 -24.53 7.77
C PHE A 129 18.05 -24.79 6.30
N ILE A 130 16.90 -24.27 5.85
CA ILE A 130 16.35 -24.47 4.50
C ILE A 130 17.22 -23.81 3.44
N LEU A 131 17.70 -22.59 3.71
CA LEU A 131 18.57 -21.82 2.81
C LEU A 131 20.02 -22.31 2.82
N CYS A 132 20.31 -23.47 3.43
CA CYS A 132 21.62 -24.12 3.43
C CYS A 132 21.59 -25.43 2.61
N PRO A 133 21.95 -25.40 1.30
CA PRO A 133 21.97 -26.58 0.44
C PRO A 133 22.74 -27.77 1.02
N ALA A 134 23.85 -27.52 1.73
CA ALA A 134 24.69 -28.55 2.35
C ALA A 134 23.96 -29.38 3.42
N ILE A 135 22.88 -28.84 4.01
CA ILE A 135 22.09 -29.47 5.07
C ILE A 135 20.72 -29.92 4.51
N PHE A 136 19.98 -29.02 3.86
CA PHE A 136 18.58 -29.26 3.52
C PHE A 136 18.37 -30.38 2.49
N GLN A 137 19.31 -30.60 1.57
CA GLN A 137 19.28 -31.73 0.61
C GLN A 137 19.23 -33.12 1.28
N TRP A 138 19.55 -33.21 2.58
CA TRP A 138 19.51 -34.44 3.38
C TRP A 138 18.32 -34.49 4.36
N ALA A 139 17.49 -33.45 4.41
CA ALA A 139 16.35 -33.37 5.31
C ALA A 139 15.09 -34.02 4.72
N THR A 140 15.23 -35.18 4.07
CA THR A 140 14.19 -35.75 3.20
C THR A 140 13.51 -37.01 3.76
N GLN A 141 12.34 -37.37 3.19
CA GLN A 141 11.56 -38.57 3.51
C GLN A 141 12.38 -39.88 3.38
N GLU A 142 13.40 -39.93 2.51
CA GLU A 142 14.26 -41.10 2.34
C GLU A 142 15.51 -41.07 3.24
N GLN A 143 15.68 -40.06 4.10
CA GLN A 143 16.79 -39.94 5.06
C GLN A 143 16.34 -40.01 6.52
N ILE A 144 15.04 -39.79 6.82
CA ILE A 144 14.50 -40.01 8.16
C ILE A 144 14.61 -41.50 8.54
N PRO A 145 15.14 -41.87 9.73
CA PRO A 145 15.29 -43.28 10.09
C PRO A 145 13.95 -43.94 10.41
N SER A 146 13.86 -45.26 10.27
CA SER A 146 12.73 -46.02 10.81
C SER A 146 12.72 -45.94 12.34
N ILE A 147 11.53 -45.84 12.94
CA ILE A 147 11.33 -45.88 14.39
C ILE A 147 10.94 -47.30 14.78
N ASP A 148 11.70 -47.92 15.67
CA ASP A 148 11.30 -49.16 16.31
C ASP A 148 10.30 -48.88 17.45
N PHE A 149 9.00 -48.93 17.12
CA PHE A 149 7.91 -48.72 18.08
C PHE A 149 7.81 -49.79 19.18
N ASN A 150 8.64 -50.84 19.15
CA ASN A 150 8.75 -51.80 20.25
C ASN A 150 9.62 -51.29 21.41
N GLN A 151 10.43 -50.25 21.18
CA GLN A 151 11.28 -49.66 22.23
C GLN A 151 10.51 -48.61 23.03
N SER A 152 10.61 -48.69 24.36
CA SER A 152 10.02 -47.68 25.26
C SER A 152 10.84 -46.39 25.22
N PRO A 153 10.22 -45.20 25.14
CA PRO A 153 10.94 -43.93 25.21
C PRO A 153 11.61 -43.79 26.58
N THR A 154 12.95 -43.70 26.57
CA THR A 154 13.79 -44.06 27.73
C THR A 154 13.71 -43.07 28.92
N PHE A 155 13.05 -41.92 28.74
CA PHE A 155 13.08 -40.80 29.69
C PHE A 155 11.70 -40.20 30.03
N LEU A 156 10.60 -40.95 29.84
CA LEU A 156 9.27 -40.54 30.31
C LEU A 156 9.11 -40.77 31.83
N GLY A 157 9.84 -39.96 32.61
CA GLY A 157 9.89 -40.08 34.07
C GLY A 157 8.78 -39.31 34.78
N SER A 158 7.73 -40.02 35.24
CA SER A 158 6.91 -39.58 36.38
C SER A 158 7.25 -40.40 37.61
N GLN A 159 7.48 -39.75 38.76
CA GLN A 159 7.74 -40.43 40.03
C GLN A 159 6.45 -40.97 40.66
N THR A 160 5.90 -42.02 40.05
CA THR A 160 4.75 -42.78 40.57
C THR A 160 5.10 -44.27 40.51
N SER A 161 5.10 -44.92 41.67
CA SER A 161 5.43 -46.34 41.82
C SER A 161 4.42 -47.26 41.14
N LEU A 162 4.89 -48.42 40.67
CA LEU A 162 4.09 -49.57 40.23
C LEU A 162 3.26 -49.37 38.96
N GLU A 163 3.92 -49.28 37.81
CA GLU A 163 3.84 -50.30 36.76
C GLU A 163 4.92 -50.08 35.68
N GLY A 164 5.34 -51.13 34.99
CA GLY A 164 6.21 -50.98 33.82
C GLY A 164 5.41 -50.46 32.62
N PRO A 165 5.99 -49.66 31.71
CA PRO A 165 5.24 -49.10 30.59
C PRO A 165 4.60 -50.23 29.76
N ALA A 166 3.27 -50.21 29.67
CA ALA A 166 2.50 -51.24 29.00
C ALA A 166 2.97 -51.39 27.54
N LYS A 167 3.18 -52.63 27.09
CA LYS A 167 3.52 -52.90 25.69
C LYS A 167 2.33 -52.50 24.82
N LEU A 168 2.55 -51.54 23.92
CA LEU A 168 1.56 -51.11 22.93
C LEU A 168 1.00 -52.32 22.18
N SER A 169 -0.33 -52.39 22.10
CA SER A 169 -1.05 -53.38 21.30
C SER A 169 -0.72 -53.26 19.81
N GLU A 170 -1.07 -54.28 19.03
CA GLU A 170 -0.87 -54.27 17.58
C GLU A 170 -1.64 -53.13 16.89
N SER A 171 -2.81 -52.76 17.42
CA SER A 171 -3.60 -51.63 16.92
C SER A 171 -2.93 -50.28 17.25
N GLU A 172 -2.44 -50.10 18.48
CA GLU A 172 -1.73 -48.86 18.87
C GLU A 172 -0.40 -48.72 18.13
N ARG A 173 0.35 -49.80 17.91
CA ARG A 173 1.58 -49.77 17.10
C ARG A 173 1.28 -49.42 15.64
N GLN A 174 0.21 -49.95 15.05
CA GLN A 174 -0.23 -49.56 13.70
C GLN A 174 -0.67 -48.09 13.64
N ALA A 175 -1.43 -47.59 14.62
CA ALA A 175 -1.82 -46.18 14.70
C ALA A 175 -0.62 -45.23 14.85
N MET A 176 0.36 -45.59 15.70
CA MET A 176 1.61 -44.83 15.86
C MET A 176 2.48 -44.84 14.59
N GLN A 177 2.56 -45.99 13.91
CA GLN A 177 3.27 -46.12 12.63
C GLN A 177 2.59 -45.30 11.53
N GLN A 178 1.26 -45.23 11.51
CA GLN A 178 0.49 -44.40 10.57
C GLN A 178 0.71 -42.91 10.85
N LYS A 179 0.53 -42.45 12.10
CA LYS A 179 0.88 -41.07 12.53
C LYS A 179 2.26 -40.66 12.04
N TYR A 180 3.26 -41.52 12.25
CA TYR A 180 4.62 -41.22 11.83
C TYR A 180 4.79 -41.11 10.31
N GLN A 181 4.14 -41.98 9.53
CA GLN A 181 4.17 -41.87 8.08
C GLN A 181 3.49 -40.59 7.57
N ASP A 182 2.35 -40.20 8.14
CA ASP A 182 1.62 -39.00 7.71
C ASP A 182 2.38 -37.72 8.09
N LEU A 183 2.95 -37.68 9.29
CA LEU A 183 3.88 -36.63 9.72
C LEU A 183 5.08 -36.49 8.76
N VAL A 184 5.70 -37.60 8.36
CA VAL A 184 6.84 -37.61 7.43
C VAL A 184 6.43 -37.17 6.02
N ARG A 185 5.24 -37.58 5.54
CA ARG A 185 4.70 -37.17 4.22
C ARG A 185 4.42 -35.67 4.15
N GLN A 186 3.91 -35.08 5.24
CA GLN A 186 3.47 -33.69 5.28
C GLN A 186 4.60 -32.70 5.59
N TRP A 187 5.56 -33.08 6.44
CA TRP A 187 6.52 -32.14 7.04
C TRP A 187 7.98 -32.39 6.65
N LEU A 188 8.24 -33.27 5.68
CA LEU A 188 9.55 -33.44 5.03
C LEU A 188 9.39 -33.52 3.51
N PRO A 189 10.28 -32.89 2.72
CA PRO A 189 10.34 -33.08 1.28
C PRO A 189 10.83 -34.49 0.93
N ARG A 190 10.47 -35.00 -0.24
CA ARG A 190 11.24 -36.05 -0.93
C ARG A 190 12.48 -35.45 -1.57
N ARG A 191 13.39 -36.28 -2.06
CA ARG A 191 14.53 -35.80 -2.85
C ARG A 191 14.09 -35.18 -4.18
N GLU A 192 13.00 -35.65 -4.77
CA GLU A 192 12.41 -35.10 -5.99
C GLU A 192 11.84 -33.69 -5.79
N ASP A 193 11.23 -33.39 -4.64
CA ASP A 193 10.66 -32.05 -4.33
C ASP A 193 11.71 -30.93 -4.22
N LEU A 194 12.99 -31.30 -4.06
CA LEU A 194 14.14 -30.39 -3.95
C LEU A 194 15.02 -30.38 -5.21
N ALA A 195 14.63 -31.12 -6.25
CA ALA A 195 15.47 -31.43 -7.39
C ALA A 195 15.09 -30.64 -8.64
N ALA A 196 16.10 -30.12 -9.33
CA ALA A 196 15.98 -29.59 -10.68
C ALA A 196 16.69 -30.52 -11.69
N PRO A 197 16.24 -30.54 -12.96
CA PRO A 197 16.93 -31.27 -14.02
C PRO A 197 18.31 -30.66 -14.31
N LYS A 198 19.28 -31.47 -14.76
CA LYS A 198 20.50 -30.96 -15.40
C LYS A 198 20.31 -30.75 -16.90
N HIS A 199 21.01 -29.75 -17.44
CA HIS A 199 20.97 -29.36 -18.87
C HIS A 199 21.40 -30.49 -19.85
N ARG A 200 20.92 -30.35 -21.09
CA ARG A 200 20.69 -31.44 -22.08
C ARG A 200 21.92 -32.07 -22.76
N GLU A 201 23.14 -31.94 -22.25
CA GLU A 201 24.32 -32.57 -22.87
C GLU A 201 24.47 -34.07 -22.56
N SER A 202 23.74 -34.58 -21.57
CA SER A 202 23.75 -35.99 -21.17
C SER A 202 22.48 -36.73 -21.64
N LYS A 203 22.62 -37.97 -22.12
CA LYS A 203 21.48 -38.90 -22.35
C LYS A 203 20.91 -39.50 -21.06
N ILE A 204 21.47 -39.14 -19.91
CA ILE A 204 20.99 -39.49 -18.56
C ILE A 204 20.56 -38.18 -17.90
N VAL A 205 19.28 -38.07 -17.52
CA VAL A 205 18.75 -36.93 -16.77
C VAL A 205 19.18 -37.05 -15.31
N ASP A 206 20.43 -36.68 -15.06
CA ASP A 206 20.91 -36.35 -13.73
C ASP A 206 20.10 -35.18 -13.14
N HIS A 207 20.00 -35.13 -11.82
CA HIS A 207 19.32 -34.08 -11.08
C HIS A 207 20.28 -33.36 -10.11
N TRP A 208 19.93 -32.15 -9.67
CA TRP A 208 20.70 -31.37 -8.69
C TRP A 208 19.79 -30.63 -7.70
N PHE A 209 20.28 -30.27 -6.52
CA PHE A 209 19.50 -29.55 -5.51
C PHE A 209 19.24 -28.10 -5.96
N SER A 210 17.99 -27.72 -6.20
CA SER A 210 17.61 -26.34 -6.48
C SER A 210 17.13 -25.64 -5.22
N LEU A 211 17.66 -24.44 -4.99
CA LEU A 211 17.24 -23.57 -3.89
C LEU A 211 15.84 -22.97 -4.13
N TRP A 212 15.45 -22.78 -5.40
CA TRP A 212 14.09 -22.35 -5.76
C TRP A 212 13.07 -23.46 -5.46
N GLN A 213 13.38 -24.71 -5.80
CA GLN A 213 12.57 -25.88 -5.41
C GLN A 213 12.44 -26.01 -3.88
N ALA A 214 13.53 -25.81 -3.15
CA ALA A 214 13.52 -25.80 -1.68
C ALA A 214 12.64 -24.69 -1.08
N VAL A 215 12.65 -23.48 -1.65
CA VAL A 215 11.78 -22.37 -1.24
C VAL A 215 10.32 -22.66 -1.59
N ARG A 216 10.04 -23.14 -2.80
CA ARG A 216 8.69 -23.55 -3.26
C ARG A 216 8.07 -24.56 -2.29
N TRP A 217 8.79 -25.63 -1.98
CA TRP A 217 8.32 -26.67 -1.04
C TRP A 217 8.02 -26.10 0.36
N GLU A 218 8.85 -25.19 0.88
CA GLU A 218 8.61 -24.59 2.19
C GLU A 218 7.41 -23.64 2.18
N LEU A 219 7.26 -22.79 1.15
CA LEU A 219 6.12 -21.88 1.00
C LEU A 219 4.79 -22.63 0.94
N GLN A 220 4.76 -23.80 0.30
CA GLN A 220 3.63 -24.73 0.27
C GLN A 220 3.43 -25.43 1.64
N THR A 221 4.51 -25.83 2.31
CA THR A 221 4.45 -26.53 3.61
C THR A 221 3.96 -25.63 4.74
N ILE A 222 4.38 -24.35 4.78
CA ILE A 222 3.93 -23.37 5.77
C ILE A 222 2.70 -22.56 5.34
N ASP A 223 2.05 -22.95 4.26
CA ASP A 223 0.84 -22.29 3.76
C ASP A 223 -0.32 -22.39 4.77
N CYS A 224 -0.44 -23.54 5.45
CA CYS A 224 -1.36 -23.73 6.57
C CYS A 224 -1.13 -22.77 7.76
N PHE A 225 0.14 -22.44 8.07
CA PHE A 225 0.45 -21.40 9.06
C PHE A 225 0.06 -20.01 8.55
N SER A 226 0.07 -19.80 7.23
CA SER A 226 -0.21 -18.52 6.57
C SER A 226 -1.71 -18.22 6.56
N ARG A 227 -2.56 -19.21 6.28
CA ARG A 227 -4.02 -19.08 6.38
C ARG A 227 -4.51 -19.01 7.84
N LEU A 228 -4.22 -20.01 8.67
CA LEU A 228 -4.79 -20.09 10.03
C LEU A 228 -4.20 -19.07 11.01
N TYR A 229 -2.93 -18.66 10.82
CA TYR A 229 -2.29 -17.64 11.66
C TYR A 229 -1.89 -16.40 10.86
N HIS A 230 -2.73 -15.98 9.93
CA HIS A 230 -2.56 -14.80 9.07
C HIS A 230 -2.18 -13.51 9.82
N LYS A 231 -2.46 -13.39 11.13
CA LYS A 231 -2.07 -12.23 11.98
C LYS A 231 -0.69 -12.35 12.64
N ASN A 232 0.08 -13.40 12.34
CA ASN A 232 1.43 -13.60 12.87
C ASN A 232 2.49 -12.96 11.95
N PHE A 233 3.23 -11.97 12.49
CA PHE A 233 4.31 -11.30 11.77
C PHE A 233 5.41 -12.26 11.29
N GLN A 234 5.78 -13.26 12.10
CA GLN A 234 6.92 -14.12 11.79
C GLN A 234 6.67 -15.04 10.59
N VAL A 235 5.42 -15.46 10.33
CA VAL A 235 5.04 -16.21 9.11
C VAL A 235 5.28 -15.36 7.86
N TRP A 236 4.69 -14.16 7.76
CA TRP A 236 4.81 -13.29 6.58
C TRP A 236 6.23 -12.76 6.36
N HIS A 237 6.97 -12.54 7.44
CA HIS A 237 8.40 -12.27 7.39
C HIS A 237 9.18 -13.50 6.89
N HIS A 238 8.83 -14.72 7.32
CA HIS A 238 9.50 -15.94 6.86
C HIS A 238 9.32 -16.14 5.34
N ARG A 239 8.10 -16.08 4.81
CA ARG A 239 7.80 -16.19 3.37
C ARG A 239 8.60 -15.16 2.55
N ARG A 240 8.58 -13.90 2.99
CA ARG A 240 9.32 -12.79 2.36
C ARG A 240 10.83 -13.03 2.34
N GLU A 241 11.42 -13.48 3.44
CA GLU A 241 12.87 -13.67 3.55
C GLU A 241 13.38 -14.82 2.68
N LEU A 242 12.61 -15.91 2.55
CA LEU A 242 12.95 -17.01 1.64
C LEU A 242 13.07 -16.51 0.20
N LEU A 243 12.02 -15.86 -0.31
CA LEU A 243 11.95 -15.30 -1.66
C LEU A 243 13.00 -14.19 -1.88
N SER A 244 13.18 -13.30 -0.90
CA SER A 244 14.21 -12.26 -0.96
C SER A 244 15.62 -12.84 -1.04
N TYR A 245 15.87 -14.00 -0.41
CA TYR A 245 17.16 -14.68 -0.48
C TYR A 245 17.40 -15.29 -1.87
N VAL A 246 16.44 -16.01 -2.46
CA VAL A 246 16.63 -16.62 -3.79
C VAL A 246 16.75 -15.59 -4.92
N LEU A 247 15.95 -14.52 -4.90
CA LEU A 247 16.11 -13.38 -5.81
C LEU A 247 17.54 -12.80 -5.71
N LYS A 248 18.03 -12.61 -4.49
CA LYS A 248 19.39 -12.13 -4.22
C LYS A 248 20.51 -13.10 -4.66
N THR A 249 20.24 -14.40 -4.81
CA THR A 249 21.21 -15.31 -5.44
C THR A 249 21.33 -15.13 -6.96
N MET A 250 20.36 -14.46 -7.60
CA MET A 250 20.41 -14.11 -9.02
C MET A 250 21.07 -12.74 -9.25
N GLU A 251 20.95 -11.80 -8.30
CA GLU A 251 21.63 -10.48 -8.30
C GLU A 251 23.17 -10.55 -8.39
N THR A 252 23.80 -11.74 -8.35
CA THR A 252 25.26 -11.88 -8.51
C THR A 252 25.75 -11.72 -9.97
N ASP A 253 24.84 -11.68 -10.93
CA ASP A 253 25.10 -11.33 -12.34
C ASP A 253 24.02 -10.32 -12.78
N ASP A 254 24.34 -9.02 -12.68
CA ASP A 254 23.44 -7.92 -13.04
C ASP A 254 22.85 -8.07 -14.46
N GLY A 255 23.62 -8.64 -15.39
CA GLY A 255 23.21 -8.85 -16.78
C GLY A 255 22.14 -9.93 -16.89
N LYS A 256 22.41 -11.13 -16.33
CA LYS A 256 21.42 -12.22 -16.31
C LYS A 256 20.18 -11.87 -15.48
N PHE A 257 20.35 -11.18 -14.34
CA PHE A 257 19.23 -10.76 -13.51
C PHE A 257 18.30 -9.78 -14.26
N SER A 258 18.88 -8.75 -14.90
CA SER A 258 18.08 -7.76 -15.63
C SER A 258 17.33 -8.36 -16.83
N SER A 259 17.86 -9.38 -17.51
CA SER A 259 17.14 -10.06 -18.59
C SER A 259 16.07 -11.02 -18.07
N VAL A 260 16.33 -11.74 -16.98
CA VAL A 260 15.36 -12.72 -16.42
C VAL A 260 14.18 -12.03 -15.72
N MET A 261 14.37 -10.84 -15.15
CA MET A 261 13.29 -10.02 -14.59
C MET A 261 12.59 -9.13 -15.64
N ALA A 262 12.92 -9.27 -16.94
CA ALA A 262 12.46 -8.36 -17.99
C ALA A 262 10.98 -8.52 -18.36
N THR A 263 10.42 -9.72 -18.29
CA THR A 263 8.97 -9.98 -18.39
C THR A 263 8.59 -11.21 -17.56
N THR A 264 7.29 -11.44 -17.37
CA THR A 264 6.79 -12.70 -16.79
C THR A 264 7.22 -13.92 -17.60
N ALA A 265 7.38 -13.81 -18.92
CA ALA A 265 7.79 -14.92 -19.77
C ALA A 265 9.29 -15.25 -19.60
N ASP A 266 10.16 -14.24 -19.56
CA ASP A 266 11.60 -14.44 -19.30
C ASP A 266 11.85 -15.07 -17.91
N PHE A 267 11.00 -14.74 -16.93
CA PHE A 267 11.07 -15.32 -15.59
C PHE A 267 10.51 -16.75 -15.53
N GLU A 268 9.41 -17.02 -16.23
CA GLU A 268 8.82 -18.36 -16.36
C GLU A 268 9.78 -19.33 -17.07
N ASP A 269 10.36 -18.92 -18.21
CA ASP A 269 11.34 -19.71 -18.97
C ASP A 269 12.60 -19.98 -18.11
N TYR A 270 13.08 -18.98 -17.36
CA TYR A 270 14.18 -19.19 -16.40
C TYR A 270 13.86 -20.23 -15.32
N LEU A 271 12.68 -20.15 -14.70
CA LEU A 271 12.27 -21.12 -13.67
C LEU A 271 12.09 -22.52 -14.27
N LEU A 272 11.56 -22.62 -15.49
CA LEU A 272 11.30 -23.88 -16.16
C LEU A 272 12.59 -24.57 -16.63
N GLU A 273 13.51 -23.84 -17.26
CA GLU A 273 14.77 -24.39 -17.77
C GLU A 273 15.78 -24.71 -16.67
N GLU A 274 15.95 -23.81 -15.69
CA GLU A 274 17.02 -23.94 -14.68
C GLU A 274 16.55 -24.69 -13.43
N HIS A 275 15.26 -24.62 -13.07
CA HIS A 275 14.73 -25.18 -11.82
C HIS A 275 13.60 -26.22 -11.99
N GLY A 276 12.99 -26.32 -13.17
CA GLY A 276 11.90 -27.26 -13.45
C GLY A 276 10.60 -26.94 -12.70
N MET A 277 10.28 -25.66 -12.54
CA MET A 277 9.06 -25.16 -11.87
C MET A 277 8.50 -23.92 -12.58
N THR A 278 7.31 -23.50 -12.19
CA THR A 278 6.59 -22.33 -12.75
C THR A 278 6.52 -21.17 -11.75
N PHE A 279 6.31 -19.94 -12.23
CA PHE A 279 6.09 -18.77 -11.36
C PHE A 279 4.81 -18.91 -10.53
N ALA A 280 3.77 -19.57 -11.08
CA ALA A 280 2.51 -19.80 -10.38
C ALA A 280 2.66 -20.58 -9.06
N GLU A 281 3.70 -21.41 -8.92
CA GLU A 281 3.97 -22.18 -7.70
C GLU A 281 4.61 -21.35 -6.56
N ILE A 282 4.96 -20.08 -6.84
CA ILE A 282 5.51 -19.11 -5.87
C ILE A 282 4.80 -17.74 -5.92
N ASP A 283 3.63 -17.65 -6.57
CA ASP A 283 2.88 -16.40 -6.68
C ASP A 283 2.11 -16.10 -5.38
N GLU A 284 2.77 -15.39 -4.47
CA GLU A 284 2.22 -15.00 -3.17
C GLU A 284 0.94 -14.15 -3.27
N ARG A 285 0.60 -13.60 -4.45
CA ARG A 285 -0.70 -12.94 -4.65
C ARG A 285 -1.86 -13.87 -4.36
N VAL A 286 -1.74 -15.17 -4.67
CA VAL A 286 -2.79 -16.18 -4.47
C VAL A 286 -3.08 -16.41 -2.99
N VAL A 287 -2.06 -16.64 -2.15
CA VAL A 287 -2.26 -16.79 -0.69
C VAL A 287 -2.68 -15.47 -0.04
N CYS A 288 -2.18 -14.33 -0.53
CA CYS A 288 -2.64 -13.02 -0.08
C CYS A 288 -4.13 -12.81 -0.37
N GLU A 289 -4.59 -13.19 -1.56
CA GLU A 289 -6.00 -13.11 -1.97
C GLU A 289 -6.89 -14.06 -1.17
N ALA A 290 -6.47 -15.30 -0.96
CA ALA A 290 -7.20 -16.27 -0.13
C ALA A 290 -7.43 -15.78 1.32
N VAL A 291 -6.48 -15.01 1.88
CA VAL A 291 -6.67 -14.37 3.20
C VAL A 291 -7.50 -13.09 3.11
N LEU A 292 -7.25 -12.22 2.13
CA LEU A 292 -7.93 -10.92 2.01
C LEU A 292 -9.41 -11.08 1.65
N CYS A 293 -9.75 -11.92 0.69
CA CYS A 293 -11.13 -12.10 0.21
C CYS A 293 -12.00 -12.94 1.16
N HIS A 294 -11.41 -13.82 1.98
CA HIS A 294 -12.16 -14.83 2.72
C HIS A 294 -11.88 -14.93 4.23
N LYS A 295 -10.91 -14.17 4.79
CA LYS A 295 -10.58 -14.24 6.23
C LYS A 295 -10.44 -12.87 6.91
N ASP A 296 -9.63 -11.96 6.36
CA ASP A 296 -9.45 -10.61 6.89
C ASP A 296 -8.98 -9.63 5.80
N ALA A 297 -9.95 -8.99 5.15
CA ALA A 297 -9.75 -7.97 4.11
C ALA A 297 -8.93 -6.75 4.54
N LYS A 298 -8.70 -6.54 5.85
CA LYS A 298 -8.01 -5.37 6.42
C LYS A 298 -6.70 -5.76 7.12
N ASN A 299 -6.25 -7.00 6.97
CA ASN A 299 -5.02 -7.46 7.62
C ASN A 299 -3.77 -6.78 7.04
N TYR A 300 -3.20 -5.88 7.83
CA TYR A 300 -2.00 -5.10 7.53
C TYR A 300 -0.79 -5.94 7.08
N HIS A 301 -0.60 -7.14 7.64
CA HIS A 301 0.54 -7.98 7.25
C HIS A 301 0.42 -8.51 5.82
N ILE A 302 -0.80 -8.78 5.35
CA ILE A 302 -1.05 -9.28 3.99
C ILE A 302 -0.88 -8.16 2.97
N TRP A 303 -1.50 -6.99 3.22
CA TRP A 303 -1.32 -5.82 2.36
C TRP A 303 0.14 -5.39 2.25
N LEU A 304 0.90 -5.43 3.35
CA LEU A 304 2.34 -5.16 3.35
C LEU A 304 3.15 -6.23 2.61
N HIS A 305 2.77 -7.51 2.73
CA HIS A 305 3.42 -8.61 2.01
C HIS A 305 3.15 -8.52 0.51
N ARG A 306 1.88 -8.37 0.08
CA ARG A 306 1.48 -8.19 -1.32
C ARG A 306 2.16 -6.98 -1.96
N SER A 307 2.19 -5.84 -1.27
CA SER A 307 2.92 -4.63 -1.69
C SER A 307 4.42 -4.86 -1.92
N TRP A 308 5.06 -5.65 -1.04
CA TRP A 308 6.46 -6.03 -1.22
C TRP A 308 6.63 -7.01 -2.39
N PHE A 309 5.77 -8.03 -2.51
CA PHE A 309 5.87 -9.07 -3.53
C PHE A 309 5.75 -8.49 -4.95
N ILE A 310 4.73 -7.69 -5.22
CA ILE A 310 4.58 -7.02 -6.53
C ILE A 310 5.73 -6.07 -6.82
N SER A 311 6.32 -5.43 -5.80
CA SER A 311 7.52 -4.59 -5.95
C SER A 311 8.80 -5.40 -6.21
N ALA A 312 8.88 -6.66 -5.76
CA ALA A 312 10.03 -7.53 -5.93
C ALA A 312 10.02 -8.23 -7.30
N PHE A 313 8.84 -8.61 -7.78
CA PHE A 313 8.61 -9.17 -9.12
C PHE A 313 8.13 -8.05 -10.05
N SER A 314 9.02 -7.12 -10.40
CA SER A 314 8.70 -5.87 -11.09
C SER A 314 7.97 -6.02 -12.43
N PHE A 315 8.06 -7.19 -13.09
CA PHE A 315 7.24 -7.49 -14.27
C PHE A 315 5.73 -7.45 -14.00
N LEU A 316 5.29 -7.74 -12.77
CA LEU A 316 3.89 -7.61 -12.34
C LEU A 316 3.38 -6.15 -12.29
N LEU A 317 4.28 -5.18 -12.36
CA LEU A 317 3.96 -3.74 -12.29
C LEU A 317 4.23 -3.00 -13.61
N GLN A 318 4.53 -3.74 -14.69
CA GLN A 318 4.92 -3.13 -15.95
C GLN A 318 3.79 -2.32 -16.59
N LEU A 319 4.20 -1.20 -17.17
CA LEU A 319 3.38 -0.33 -18.01
C LEU A 319 3.52 -0.72 -19.49
N PRO A 320 2.58 -0.29 -20.35
CA PRO A 320 2.77 -0.35 -21.79
C PRO A 320 4.02 0.42 -22.23
N GLU A 321 4.99 -0.27 -22.83
CA GLU A 321 6.13 0.37 -23.52
C GLU A 321 5.66 1.16 -24.75
N ASP A 322 4.63 0.65 -25.42
CA ASP A 322 4.08 1.21 -26.65
C ASP A 322 3.15 2.40 -26.37
N TRP A 323 3.56 3.57 -26.84
CA TRP A 323 2.77 4.79 -26.75
C TRP A 323 1.52 4.81 -27.65
N ASP A 324 1.36 3.89 -28.60
CA ASP A 324 0.07 3.71 -29.28
C ASP A 324 -1.01 3.16 -28.35
N LYS A 325 -0.67 2.28 -27.39
CA LYS A 325 -1.63 1.86 -26.34
C LYS A 325 -2.10 3.05 -25.49
N TRP A 326 -1.20 3.97 -25.15
CA TRP A 326 -1.54 5.21 -24.44
C TRP A 326 -2.35 6.19 -25.31
N ARG A 327 -2.09 6.26 -26.62
CA ARG A 327 -2.93 7.03 -27.56
C ARG A 327 -4.34 6.43 -27.70
N THR A 328 -4.48 5.11 -27.77
CA THR A 328 -5.79 4.44 -27.78
C THR A 328 -6.56 4.74 -26.48
N PHE A 329 -5.91 4.64 -25.32
CA PHE A 329 -6.50 5.02 -24.03
C PHE A 329 -6.99 6.48 -24.02
N LEU A 330 -6.18 7.45 -24.43
CA LEU A 330 -6.62 8.85 -24.53
C LEU A 330 -7.78 9.03 -25.53
N SER A 331 -7.81 8.27 -26.63
CA SER A 331 -8.91 8.33 -27.61
C SER A 331 -10.24 7.74 -27.11
N MET A 332 -10.25 7.03 -25.98
CA MET A 332 -11.47 6.61 -25.29
C MET A 332 -12.10 7.74 -24.46
N PHE A 333 -11.35 8.82 -24.19
CA PHE A 333 -11.74 9.95 -23.34
C PHE A 333 -11.42 11.30 -24.01
N PRO A 334 -12.00 11.59 -25.20
CA PRO A 334 -11.71 12.80 -25.97
C PRO A 334 -12.04 14.11 -25.23
N GLU A 335 -12.89 14.06 -24.21
CA GLU A 335 -13.18 15.17 -23.30
C GLU A 335 -12.03 15.51 -22.33
N ILE A 336 -11.10 14.58 -22.06
CA ILE A 336 -10.00 14.79 -21.11
C ILE A 336 -8.70 15.18 -21.84
N HIS A 337 -8.47 16.49 -22.00
CA HIS A 337 -7.25 17.04 -22.62
C HIS A 337 -6.58 18.09 -21.69
N CYS A 338 -5.25 18.00 -21.49
CA CYS A 338 -4.52 18.79 -20.50
C CYS A 338 -4.63 20.31 -20.73
N HIS A 339 -4.72 20.75 -21.99
CA HIS A 339 -4.75 22.17 -22.35
C HIS A 339 -6.08 22.88 -21.98
N ASP A 340 -7.14 22.13 -21.72
CA ASP A 340 -8.47 22.67 -21.45
C ASP A 340 -9.14 22.14 -20.16
N VAL A 341 -8.41 21.49 -19.23
CA VAL A 341 -8.99 21.00 -17.95
C VAL A 341 -9.56 22.14 -17.08
N ILE A 342 -9.25 23.41 -17.35
CA ILE A 342 -9.87 24.59 -16.67
C ILE A 342 -11.20 25.00 -17.34
N ILE A 343 -11.45 24.61 -18.60
CA ILE A 343 -12.68 24.92 -19.36
C ILE A 343 -13.63 23.72 -19.40
N ASN A 344 -13.09 22.51 -19.55
CA ASN A 344 -13.80 21.26 -19.83
C ASN A 344 -13.80 20.31 -18.61
N ALA A 345 -13.76 20.86 -17.39
CA ALA A 345 -13.96 20.10 -16.16
C ALA A 345 -15.10 20.74 -15.36
N ASN A 346 -16.26 20.86 -16.00
CA ASN A 346 -17.46 21.38 -15.39
C ASN A 346 -18.15 20.24 -14.62
N ALA A 347 -18.96 20.57 -13.62
CA ALA A 347 -19.85 19.58 -13.00
C ALA A 347 -20.78 18.87 -14.00
N GLU A 348 -21.14 19.52 -15.12
CA GLU A 348 -22.01 18.95 -16.16
C GLU A 348 -21.40 17.71 -16.85
N ASP A 349 -20.06 17.57 -16.81
CA ASP A 349 -19.33 16.43 -17.39
C ASP A 349 -19.36 15.18 -16.48
N PHE A 350 -19.84 15.30 -15.22
CA PHE A 350 -19.91 14.21 -14.25
C PHE A 350 -21.31 13.56 -14.22
N ALA A 351 -21.48 12.50 -15.01
CA ALA A 351 -22.68 11.67 -14.96
C ALA A 351 -22.66 10.75 -13.72
N VAL A 352 -23.48 11.03 -12.71
CA VAL A 352 -23.76 10.09 -11.61
C VAL A 352 -24.33 8.80 -12.21
N ASP A 353 -23.65 7.68 -12.00
CA ASP A 353 -24.02 6.39 -12.58
C ASP A 353 -24.89 5.55 -11.61
N PRO A 354 -26.18 5.31 -11.92
CA PRO A 354 -27.08 4.56 -11.04
C PRO A 354 -26.72 3.08 -10.84
N ILE A 355 -25.80 2.53 -11.64
CA ILE A 355 -25.33 1.14 -11.57
C ILE A 355 -23.80 1.06 -11.33
N TRP A 356 -23.21 2.13 -10.79
CA TRP A 356 -21.77 2.22 -10.53
C TRP A 356 -21.31 1.09 -9.60
N ARG A 357 -22.05 0.87 -8.51
CA ARG A 357 -21.73 -0.12 -7.48
C ARG A 357 -21.77 -1.54 -8.03
N GLU A 358 -22.66 -1.85 -8.96
CA GLU A 358 -22.87 -3.21 -9.47
C GLU A 358 -21.95 -3.55 -10.63
N ILE A 359 -21.74 -2.62 -11.57
CA ILE A 359 -21.17 -2.93 -12.90
C ILE A 359 -19.91 -2.12 -13.24
N ASN A 360 -19.84 -0.84 -12.86
CA ASN A 360 -18.85 0.08 -13.44
C ASN A 360 -17.66 0.42 -12.52
N CYS A 361 -17.76 0.24 -11.20
CA CYS A 361 -16.62 0.38 -10.28
C CYS A 361 -15.46 -0.61 -10.54
N ARG A 362 -15.70 -1.73 -11.25
CA ARG A 362 -14.64 -2.63 -11.75
C ARG A 362 -13.90 -2.11 -12.98
N ARG A 363 -14.32 -0.98 -13.55
CA ARG A 363 -13.85 -0.47 -14.86
C ARG A 363 -13.01 0.81 -14.72
N LEU A 364 -11.79 0.69 -14.21
CA LEU A 364 -10.76 1.69 -14.54
C LEU A 364 -9.95 1.16 -15.74
N PRO A 365 -10.15 1.68 -16.96
CA PRO A 365 -9.60 1.06 -18.16
C PRO A 365 -8.18 1.55 -18.43
N LEU A 366 -7.22 1.17 -17.56
CA LEU A 366 -5.82 1.26 -17.94
C LEU A 366 -5.59 0.43 -19.23
N PRO A 367 -4.64 0.84 -20.10
CA PRO A 367 -4.28 0.00 -21.24
C PRO A 367 -3.76 -1.36 -20.75
N SER A 368 -4.10 -2.45 -21.45
CA SER A 368 -3.75 -3.81 -21.02
C SER A 368 -2.23 -3.98 -20.80
N CYS A 369 -1.89 -4.18 -19.52
CA CYS A 369 -0.56 -4.36 -18.94
C CYS A 369 -0.68 -5.02 -17.55
N PRO A 370 0.38 -5.66 -17.00
CA PRO A 370 0.33 -6.34 -15.71
C PRO A 370 -0.16 -5.47 -14.53
N LEU A 371 0.16 -4.17 -14.54
CA LEU A 371 -0.30 -3.25 -13.49
C LEU A 371 -1.83 -3.15 -13.38
N ALA A 372 -2.54 -3.35 -14.50
CA ALA A 372 -4.01 -3.28 -14.54
C ALA A 372 -4.68 -4.42 -13.74
N ASP A 373 -4.02 -5.57 -13.57
CA ASP A 373 -4.54 -6.68 -12.77
C ASP A 373 -4.62 -6.30 -11.28
N GLU A 374 -3.58 -5.63 -10.76
CA GLU A 374 -3.55 -5.19 -9.36
C GLU A 374 -4.51 -4.01 -9.11
N VAL A 375 -4.67 -3.10 -10.08
CA VAL A 375 -5.73 -2.07 -10.05
C VAL A 375 -7.12 -2.73 -10.02
N THR A 376 -7.34 -3.76 -10.84
CA THR A 376 -8.59 -4.54 -10.85
C THR A 376 -8.84 -5.25 -9.52
N PHE A 377 -7.80 -5.81 -8.89
CA PHE A 377 -7.88 -6.40 -7.55
C PHE A 377 -8.33 -5.38 -6.51
N THR A 378 -7.77 -4.15 -6.51
CA THR A 378 -8.24 -3.11 -5.58
C THR A 378 -9.69 -2.68 -5.87
N SER A 379 -10.10 -2.58 -7.13
CA SER A 379 -11.49 -2.30 -7.49
C SER A 379 -12.45 -3.38 -6.97
N HIS A 380 -12.07 -4.66 -7.02
CA HIS A 380 -12.87 -5.74 -6.44
C HIS A 380 -12.96 -5.62 -4.91
N MET A 381 -11.82 -5.47 -4.22
CA MET A 381 -11.78 -5.33 -2.76
C MET A 381 -12.57 -4.11 -2.24
N ILE A 382 -12.60 -3.02 -3.01
CA ILE A 382 -13.40 -1.81 -2.72
C ILE A 382 -14.89 -2.00 -3.04
N GLN A 383 -15.25 -2.87 -3.99
CA GLN A 383 -16.67 -3.18 -4.26
C GLN A 383 -17.29 -4.05 -3.16
N GLU A 384 -16.57 -5.09 -2.69
CA GLU A 384 -17.05 -5.97 -1.63
C GLU A 384 -17.12 -5.23 -0.28
N ASP A 385 -16.11 -4.43 0.05
CA ASP A 385 -16.12 -3.52 1.20
C ASP A 385 -15.53 -2.15 0.84
N HIS A 386 -16.41 -1.19 0.55
CA HIS A 386 -16.02 0.18 0.23
C HIS A 386 -15.48 0.96 1.44
N LEU A 387 -15.64 0.45 2.66
CA LEU A 387 -15.00 0.95 3.89
C LEU A 387 -13.66 0.24 4.16
N ASN A 388 -13.12 -0.53 3.20
CA ASN A 388 -11.79 -1.13 3.28
C ASN A 388 -10.70 -0.10 2.94
N ASN A 389 -10.38 0.77 3.89
CA ASN A 389 -9.31 1.75 3.76
C ASN A 389 -7.97 1.14 3.32
N SER A 390 -7.66 -0.11 3.67
CA SER A 390 -6.44 -0.78 3.21
C SER A 390 -6.40 -0.97 1.68
N ALA A 391 -7.53 -1.31 1.06
CA ALA A 391 -7.64 -1.42 -0.39
C ALA A 391 -7.54 -0.05 -1.08
N TRP A 392 -8.15 1.01 -0.52
CA TRP A 392 -8.00 2.39 -1.00
C TRP A 392 -6.54 2.90 -0.89
N CYS A 393 -5.86 2.65 0.23
CA CYS A 393 -4.45 2.99 0.40
C CYS A 393 -3.54 2.21 -0.57
N HIS A 394 -3.82 0.92 -0.81
CA HIS A 394 -3.08 0.11 -1.78
C HIS A 394 -3.29 0.63 -3.21
N ARG A 395 -4.53 1.00 -3.57
CA ARG A 395 -4.84 1.64 -4.85
C ARG A 395 -4.06 2.93 -5.05
N LEU A 396 -4.02 3.80 -4.04
CA LEU A 396 -3.26 5.05 -4.09
C LEU A 396 -1.75 4.81 -4.23
N LEU A 397 -1.21 3.79 -3.54
CA LEU A 397 0.18 3.36 -3.68
C LEU A 397 0.49 2.93 -5.12
N ILE A 398 -0.38 2.13 -5.75
CA ILE A 398 -0.24 1.68 -7.14
C ILE A 398 -0.23 2.87 -8.11
N ILE A 399 -1.26 3.73 -8.04
CA ILE A 399 -1.39 4.87 -8.96
C ILE A 399 -0.24 5.87 -8.80
N LYS A 400 0.17 6.18 -7.56
CA LYS A 400 1.34 7.05 -7.30
C LYS A 400 2.64 6.40 -7.77
N LYS A 401 3.01 5.27 -7.16
CA LYS A 401 4.38 4.74 -7.19
C LYS A 401 4.68 3.88 -8.41
N HIS A 402 3.67 3.16 -8.90
CA HIS A 402 3.86 2.13 -9.93
C HIS A 402 3.31 2.55 -11.30
N LEU A 403 2.38 3.49 -11.34
CA LEU A 403 1.97 4.18 -12.57
C LEU A 403 2.69 5.52 -12.76
N ILE A 404 2.40 6.53 -11.93
CA ILE A 404 2.83 7.91 -12.22
C ILE A 404 4.34 8.11 -12.03
N GLU A 405 4.94 7.66 -10.92
CA GLU A 405 6.40 7.74 -10.72
C GLU A 405 7.17 6.94 -11.78
N THR A 406 6.64 5.80 -12.24
CA THR A 406 7.21 5.01 -13.36
C THR A 406 7.16 5.77 -14.69
N LEU A 407 6.05 6.44 -15.02
CA LEU A 407 5.94 7.25 -16.25
C LEU A 407 6.95 8.42 -16.26
N LEU A 408 7.14 9.08 -15.11
CA LEU A 408 8.13 10.15 -14.95
C LEU A 408 9.57 9.61 -15.10
N GLN A 409 9.87 8.43 -14.55
CA GLN A 409 11.16 7.75 -14.71
C GLN A 409 11.43 7.30 -16.15
N GLN A 410 10.43 6.75 -16.85
CA GLN A 410 10.54 6.39 -18.27
C GLN A 410 10.84 7.62 -19.15
N HIS A 411 10.15 8.74 -18.91
CA HIS A 411 10.42 9.99 -19.60
C HIS A 411 11.81 10.56 -19.29
N HIS A 412 12.25 10.50 -18.02
CA HIS A 412 13.60 10.88 -17.60
C HIS A 412 14.70 10.09 -18.33
N ALA A 413 14.53 8.76 -18.45
CA ALA A 413 15.44 7.91 -19.19
C ALA A 413 15.48 8.27 -20.69
N GLN A 414 14.33 8.52 -21.31
CA GLN A 414 14.24 8.93 -22.72
C GLN A 414 14.95 10.26 -22.99
N LEU A 415 14.76 11.27 -22.12
CA LEU A 415 15.44 12.57 -22.20
C LEU A 415 16.98 12.45 -22.16
N ARG A 416 17.51 11.41 -21.50
CA ARG A 416 18.96 11.14 -21.44
C ARG A 416 19.49 10.31 -22.61
N CYS A 417 18.67 9.43 -23.19
CA CYS A 417 19.14 8.41 -24.14
C CYS A 417 19.00 8.79 -25.62
N ASP A 418 17.92 9.46 -26.05
CA ASP A 418 17.68 9.70 -27.49
C ASP A 418 16.92 11.01 -27.79
N GLN A 419 17.60 11.97 -28.41
CA GLN A 419 17.01 13.23 -28.87
C GLN A 419 15.95 13.06 -29.97
N ARG A 420 15.85 11.88 -30.63
CA ARG A 420 14.94 11.64 -31.76
C ARG A 420 13.65 10.89 -31.39
N ARG A 421 13.54 10.39 -30.15
CA ARG A 421 12.37 9.67 -29.63
C ARG A 421 11.90 10.25 -28.29
N GLN A 422 11.96 11.58 -28.15
CA GLN A 422 11.34 12.25 -27.02
C GLN A 422 9.83 11.99 -27.04
N VAL A 423 9.31 11.36 -25.99
CA VAL A 423 7.89 11.48 -25.64
C VAL A 423 7.65 12.96 -25.34
N ASP A 424 6.72 13.53 -26.09
CA ASP A 424 6.28 14.91 -25.94
C ASP A 424 5.71 15.12 -24.52
N ALA A 425 6.24 16.12 -23.80
CA ALA A 425 5.84 16.41 -22.43
C ALA A 425 4.35 16.79 -22.31
N ALA A 426 3.74 17.31 -23.39
CA ALA A 426 2.29 17.48 -23.47
C ALA A 426 1.55 16.13 -23.32
N LYS A 427 1.95 15.10 -24.06
CA LYS A 427 1.32 13.77 -24.04
C LYS A 427 1.49 13.08 -22.69
N LEU A 428 2.62 13.30 -22.02
CA LEU A 428 2.83 12.85 -20.65
C LEU A 428 1.86 13.54 -19.66
N ARG A 429 1.65 14.86 -19.82
CA ARG A 429 0.63 15.58 -19.05
C ARG A 429 -0.79 15.14 -19.36
N ASP A 430 -1.12 14.86 -20.63
CA ASP A 430 -2.43 14.33 -21.04
C ASP A 430 -2.71 12.97 -20.40
N VAL A 431 -1.79 12.00 -20.51
CA VAL A 431 -1.95 10.66 -19.88
C VAL A 431 -2.12 10.76 -18.37
N ILE A 432 -1.26 11.53 -17.69
CA ILE A 432 -1.33 11.67 -16.23
C ILE A 432 -2.61 12.40 -15.81
N SER A 433 -3.07 13.40 -16.57
CA SER A 433 -4.33 14.11 -16.28
C SER A 433 -5.54 13.20 -16.50
N ALA A 434 -5.57 12.38 -17.56
CA ALA A 434 -6.62 11.40 -17.79
C ALA A 434 -6.68 10.33 -16.69
N VAL A 435 -5.54 9.76 -16.31
CA VAL A 435 -5.45 8.81 -15.18
C VAL A 435 -5.94 9.44 -13.88
N CYS A 436 -5.46 10.65 -13.53
CA CYS A 436 -5.88 11.30 -12.30
C CYS A 436 -7.35 11.69 -12.32
N ARG A 437 -7.90 12.15 -13.46
CA ARG A 437 -9.32 12.46 -13.60
C ARG A 437 -10.19 11.22 -13.37
N LEU A 438 -9.89 10.10 -14.03
CA LEU A 438 -10.63 8.85 -13.87
C LEU A 438 -10.58 8.30 -12.43
N GLU A 439 -9.47 8.47 -11.71
CA GLU A 439 -9.35 8.05 -10.31
C GLU A 439 -10.03 9.02 -9.33
N VAL A 440 -10.07 10.33 -9.63
CA VAL A 440 -10.90 11.31 -8.91
C VAL A 440 -12.38 11.03 -9.14
N ASP A 441 -12.80 10.76 -10.37
CA ASP A 441 -14.16 10.35 -10.72
C ASP A 441 -14.53 9.04 -10.01
N PHE A 442 -13.64 8.04 -9.96
CA PHE A 442 -13.85 6.79 -9.22
C PHE A 442 -14.12 7.04 -7.72
N GLY A 443 -13.34 7.91 -7.08
CA GLY A 443 -13.56 8.31 -5.69
C GLY A 443 -14.86 9.10 -5.49
N LEU A 444 -15.18 10.02 -6.40
CA LEU A 444 -16.38 10.87 -6.33
C LEU A 444 -17.68 10.09 -6.57
N GLN A 445 -17.70 9.14 -7.51
CA GLN A 445 -18.85 8.24 -7.69
C GLN A 445 -19.13 7.45 -6.40
N TRP A 446 -18.10 6.94 -5.73
CA TRP A 446 -18.25 6.31 -4.41
C TRP A 446 -18.74 7.28 -3.33
N ALA A 447 -18.31 8.55 -3.35
CA ALA A 447 -18.80 9.58 -2.43
C ALA A 447 -20.26 10.01 -2.70
N VAL A 448 -20.80 9.81 -3.92
CA VAL A 448 -22.24 9.96 -4.22
C VAL A 448 -23.04 8.72 -3.83
N VAL A 449 -22.51 7.52 -4.12
CA VAL A 449 -23.15 6.23 -3.79
C VAL A 449 -23.26 6.01 -2.29
N GLU A 450 -22.19 6.27 -1.54
CA GLU A 450 -22.14 6.17 -0.08
C GLU A 450 -21.45 7.40 0.54
N PRO A 451 -22.20 8.50 0.79
CA PRO A 451 -21.64 9.73 1.34
C PRO A 451 -21.10 9.64 2.77
N THR A 452 -21.29 8.53 3.49
CA THR A 452 -20.68 8.29 4.80
C THR A 452 -19.28 7.65 4.72
N ASN A 453 -18.82 7.27 3.51
CA ASN A 453 -17.52 6.64 3.28
C ASN A 453 -16.36 7.66 3.23
N GLU A 454 -15.72 7.92 4.38
CA GLU A 454 -14.53 8.79 4.47
C GLU A 454 -13.39 8.37 3.50
N CYS A 455 -13.22 7.07 3.23
CA CYS A 455 -12.15 6.57 2.35
C CYS A 455 -12.26 7.15 0.93
N ALA A 456 -13.48 7.30 0.41
CA ALA A 456 -13.73 7.82 -0.93
C ALA A 456 -13.32 9.30 -1.06
N PHE A 457 -13.68 10.13 -0.09
CA PHE A 457 -13.28 11.55 -0.03
C PHE A 457 -11.76 11.72 0.13
N VAL A 458 -11.14 10.92 1.01
CA VAL A 458 -9.70 10.97 1.25
C VAL A 458 -8.93 10.48 0.02
N TYR A 459 -9.42 9.46 -0.68
CA TYR A 459 -8.82 8.95 -1.91
C TYR A 459 -8.87 9.99 -3.04
N ALA A 460 -10.07 10.52 -3.35
CA ALA A 460 -10.22 11.54 -4.38
C ALA A 460 -9.30 12.75 -4.11
N ARG A 461 -9.29 13.25 -2.87
CA ARG A 461 -8.42 14.36 -2.47
C ARG A 461 -6.93 14.03 -2.65
N SER A 462 -6.50 12.82 -2.28
CA SER A 462 -5.11 12.38 -2.43
C SER A 462 -4.68 12.30 -3.91
N VAL A 463 -5.58 11.93 -4.82
CA VAL A 463 -5.32 11.93 -6.27
C VAL A 463 -5.31 13.35 -6.83
N VAL A 464 -6.16 14.26 -6.34
CA VAL A 464 -6.10 15.69 -6.66
C VAL A 464 -4.77 16.33 -6.23
N GLU A 465 -4.33 16.09 -4.98
CA GLU A 465 -3.05 16.59 -4.46
C GLU A 465 -1.86 16.05 -5.28
N LEU A 466 -1.94 14.77 -5.70
CA LEU A 466 -0.95 14.13 -6.57
C LEU A 466 -0.92 14.74 -7.98
N HIS A 467 -2.08 14.99 -8.59
CA HIS A 467 -2.18 15.66 -9.90
C HIS A 467 -1.56 17.06 -9.86
N GLN A 468 -1.90 17.85 -8.84
CA GLN A 468 -1.37 19.20 -8.62
C GLN A 468 0.16 19.19 -8.54
N ALA A 469 0.72 18.30 -7.71
CA ALA A 469 2.17 18.19 -7.51
C ALA A 469 2.90 17.78 -8.81
N VAL A 470 2.32 16.88 -9.61
CA VAL A 470 2.93 16.39 -10.86
C VAL A 470 2.79 17.41 -11.99
N MET A 471 1.63 18.04 -12.17
CA MET A 471 1.45 19.09 -13.19
C MET A 471 2.37 20.27 -12.92
N LEU A 472 2.50 20.69 -11.65
CA LEU A 472 3.43 21.75 -11.28
C LEU A 472 4.89 21.38 -11.62
N ARG A 473 5.33 20.16 -11.33
CA ARG A 473 6.67 19.67 -11.69
C ARG A 473 6.90 19.61 -13.21
N LEU A 474 5.91 19.19 -13.98
CA LEU A 474 6.01 19.12 -15.45
C LEU A 474 6.01 20.51 -16.11
N LEU A 475 5.24 21.47 -15.61
CA LEU A 475 5.33 22.87 -16.06
C LEU A 475 6.71 23.47 -15.75
N LEU A 476 7.27 23.19 -14.58
CA LEU A 476 8.62 23.63 -14.20
C LEU A 476 9.72 22.93 -15.03
N LEU A 477 9.48 21.68 -15.46
CA LEU A 477 10.38 20.95 -16.35
C LEU A 477 10.39 21.56 -17.75
N ASP A 478 9.23 21.85 -18.35
CA ASP A 478 9.14 22.50 -19.66
C ASP A 478 9.93 23.83 -19.67
N ARG A 479 9.81 24.63 -18.60
CA ARG A 479 10.59 25.86 -18.42
C ARG A 479 12.10 25.59 -18.25
N ALA A 480 12.49 24.59 -17.46
CA ALA A 480 13.90 24.23 -17.25
C ALA A 480 14.57 23.62 -18.48
N LEU A 481 13.81 23.04 -19.42
CA LEU A 481 14.31 22.57 -20.71
C LEU A 481 14.43 23.71 -21.75
N GLN A 482 13.75 24.84 -21.53
CA GLN A 482 13.90 26.07 -22.32
C GLN A 482 15.06 26.95 -21.82
N ASP A 483 15.23 27.07 -20.50
CA ASP A 483 16.28 27.88 -19.85
C ASP A 483 17.65 27.16 -19.89
N SER A 484 18.46 27.47 -20.90
CA SER A 484 19.81 26.89 -21.12
C SER A 484 20.84 27.10 -19.99
N SER A 485 20.48 27.81 -18.93
CA SER A 485 21.26 27.96 -17.70
C SER A 485 21.12 26.79 -16.71
N ASP A 486 20.17 25.88 -16.92
CA ASP A 486 19.75 24.96 -15.87
C ASP A 486 20.60 23.68 -15.74
N SER A 487 20.79 23.27 -14.49
CA SER A 487 21.57 22.09 -14.14
C SER A 487 20.75 20.80 -14.37
N PRO A 488 21.36 19.70 -14.85
CA PRO A 488 20.72 18.39 -14.88
C PRO A 488 20.16 17.94 -13.52
N ALA A 489 20.73 18.41 -12.41
CA ALA A 489 20.20 18.14 -11.06
C ALA A 489 18.79 18.73 -10.81
N CYS A 490 18.36 19.74 -11.58
CA CYS A 490 17.00 20.28 -11.55
C CYS A 490 16.02 19.33 -12.25
N VAL A 491 16.39 18.82 -13.43
CA VAL A 491 15.60 17.82 -14.18
C VAL A 491 15.46 16.52 -13.37
N ASP A 492 16.57 16.04 -12.79
CA ASP A 492 16.57 14.88 -11.90
C ASP A 492 15.66 15.09 -10.69
N PHE A 493 15.72 16.25 -10.03
CA PHE A 493 14.85 16.55 -8.88
C PHE A 493 13.37 16.58 -9.25
N LEU A 494 13.00 17.22 -10.36
CA LEU A 494 11.60 17.35 -10.79
C LEU A 494 10.97 15.99 -11.15
N LEU A 495 11.73 15.09 -11.77
CA LEU A 495 11.24 13.79 -12.25
C LEU A 495 11.48 12.59 -11.29
N LEU A 496 12.46 12.66 -10.38
CA LEU A 496 12.88 11.51 -9.55
C LEU A 496 12.73 11.71 -8.03
N SER A 497 12.31 12.87 -7.53
CA SER A 497 12.00 13.04 -6.09
C SER A 497 10.58 12.58 -5.76
N ASP A 498 10.37 12.01 -4.56
CA ASP A 498 9.06 11.53 -4.10
C ASP A 498 7.94 12.55 -4.32
N LEU A 499 6.79 12.11 -4.83
CA LEU A 499 5.67 13.02 -5.16
C LEU A 499 4.85 13.52 -3.95
N LEU A 500 5.07 12.99 -2.75
CA LEU A 500 4.39 13.39 -1.50
C LEU A 500 5.38 13.39 -0.32
N PRO A 501 5.16 14.18 0.75
CA PRO A 501 3.98 15.01 1.04
C PRO A 501 3.88 16.26 0.12
N PRO A 502 2.74 16.99 0.14
CA PRO A 502 2.56 18.21 -0.65
C PRO A 502 3.71 19.20 -0.46
N LEU A 503 4.09 19.90 -1.54
CA LEU A 503 5.34 20.66 -1.60
C LEU A 503 5.43 21.74 -0.50
N ALA A 504 4.32 22.38 -0.13
CA ALA A 504 4.29 23.32 1.00
C ALA A 504 4.60 22.66 2.37
N SER A 505 4.17 21.42 2.61
CA SER A 505 4.49 20.66 3.83
C SER A 505 5.99 20.32 3.92
N VAL A 506 6.65 20.12 2.78
CA VAL A 506 8.11 20.00 2.71
C VAL A 506 8.78 21.35 3.01
N CYS A 507 8.20 22.47 2.55
CA CYS A 507 8.72 23.81 2.83
C CYS A 507 8.71 24.18 4.32
N THR A 508 7.63 23.87 5.04
CA THR A 508 7.52 24.19 6.49
C THR A 508 8.50 23.37 7.33
N GLN A 509 8.66 22.07 7.04
CA GLN A 509 9.65 21.21 7.71
C GLN A 509 11.09 21.72 7.55
N HIS A 510 11.41 22.34 6.41
CA HIS A 510 12.75 22.88 6.12
C HIS A 510 12.96 24.35 6.51
N CYS A 511 12.01 24.99 7.20
CA CYS A 511 12.14 26.33 7.78
C CYS A 511 12.66 27.40 6.81
N LEU A 512 11.91 27.68 5.74
CA LEU A 512 12.25 28.75 4.78
C LEU A 512 12.31 30.13 5.44
N SER A 513 13.52 30.64 5.67
CA SER A 513 13.76 32.02 6.08
C SER A 513 13.57 32.96 4.88
N GLU A 514 12.69 33.96 5.02
CA GLU A 514 12.21 34.75 3.88
C GLU A 514 13.24 35.75 3.33
N ASP A 515 14.22 36.15 4.14
CA ASP A 515 15.21 37.21 3.85
C ASP A 515 16.45 36.75 3.04
N LEU A 516 16.27 35.86 2.06
CA LEU A 516 17.34 35.42 1.15
C LEU A 516 17.37 36.14 -0.21
N SER A 517 16.38 37.00 -0.49
CA SER A 517 16.32 37.83 -1.72
C SER A 517 17.41 38.90 -1.79
N CYS A 518 18.00 39.28 -0.65
CA CYS A 518 19.03 40.31 -0.53
C CYS A 518 20.47 39.75 -0.43
N MET A 519 20.64 38.43 -0.22
CA MET A 519 21.96 37.82 0.05
C MET A 519 22.74 37.53 -1.23
N GLY A 520 23.88 38.24 -1.39
CA GLY A 520 24.77 38.09 -2.54
C GLY A 520 25.45 36.71 -2.63
N ASN A 521 25.95 36.38 -3.83
CA ASN A 521 26.54 35.07 -4.15
C ASN A 521 27.59 34.57 -3.14
N THR A 522 28.35 35.46 -2.51
CA THR A 522 29.36 35.15 -1.50
C THR A 522 28.79 34.55 -0.20
N GLN A 523 27.54 34.85 0.16
CA GLN A 523 26.92 34.27 1.37
C GLN A 523 26.27 32.90 1.10
N ARG A 524 25.86 32.63 -0.16
CA ARG A 524 25.36 31.30 -0.58
C ARG A 524 26.43 30.20 -0.45
N SER A 525 27.73 30.52 -0.54
CA SER A 525 28.80 29.52 -0.37
C SER A 525 29.04 29.14 1.11
N HIS A 526 28.91 30.08 2.05
CA HIS A 526 29.12 29.81 3.47
C HIS A 526 28.06 28.89 4.08
N LEU A 527 26.80 29.00 3.65
CA LEU A 527 25.73 28.06 4.06
C LEU A 527 26.02 26.62 3.61
N ARG A 528 26.46 26.41 2.36
CA ARG A 528 26.86 25.09 1.86
C ARG A 528 27.98 24.46 2.68
N ALA A 529 28.97 25.25 3.08
CA ALA A 529 30.09 24.77 3.90
C ALA A 529 29.67 24.35 5.32
N TYR A 530 28.60 24.93 5.87
CA TYR A 530 28.08 24.56 7.20
C TYR A 530 27.29 23.24 7.18
N GLU A 531 26.61 22.94 6.07
CA GLU A 531 25.88 21.67 5.88
C GLU A 531 26.78 20.46 5.58
N GLU A 532 28.08 20.65 5.38
CA GLU A 532 29.01 19.58 5.05
C GLU A 532 29.68 18.95 6.29
N THR A 533 29.61 19.57 7.46
CA THR A 533 30.28 19.10 8.69
C THR A 533 29.50 18.03 9.48
N ASN A 534 28.22 17.79 9.19
CA ASN A 534 27.35 16.87 9.96
C ASN A 534 27.21 15.45 9.36
N HIS A 535 28.00 15.09 8.34
CA HIS A 535 27.88 13.77 7.68
C HIS A 535 28.65 12.67 8.41
N ASN A 536 27.96 11.81 9.19
CA ASN A 536 28.51 10.50 9.60
C ASN A 536 27.49 9.46 10.14
N SER A 537 26.44 9.12 9.38
CA SER A 537 25.67 7.88 9.65
C SER A 537 24.93 7.31 8.43
N SER A 538 25.03 5.98 8.26
CA SER A 538 24.29 5.11 7.33
C SER A 538 24.39 5.35 5.80
N ARG A 539 24.40 4.24 5.04
CA ARG A 539 24.28 4.24 3.57
C ARG A 539 22.82 4.05 3.15
N THR A 540 22.11 5.15 2.95
CA THR A 540 20.94 5.21 2.07
C THR A 540 21.26 6.09 0.86
N SER A 541 20.34 6.22 -0.11
CA SER A 541 20.57 7.02 -1.31
C SER A 541 20.91 8.48 -0.97
N ARG A 542 21.81 9.09 -1.75
CA ARG A 542 22.10 10.53 -1.62
C ARG A 542 20.82 11.31 -1.92
N PRO A 543 20.26 12.10 -1.00
CA PRO A 543 19.13 12.97 -1.33
C PRO A 543 19.59 14.01 -2.36
N PHE A 544 18.76 14.26 -3.38
CA PHE A 544 19.03 15.28 -4.38
C PHE A 544 19.09 16.66 -3.70
N ARG A 545 20.30 17.23 -3.57
CA ARG A 545 20.55 18.58 -3.03
C ARG A 545 20.10 19.68 -4.02
N TYR A 546 18.80 19.70 -4.33
CA TYR A 546 18.12 20.82 -4.97
C TYR A 546 17.47 21.69 -3.88
N SER A 547 17.62 23.01 -3.95
CA SER A 547 17.11 23.90 -2.91
C SER A 547 15.62 24.12 -3.07
N ILE A 548 14.84 23.95 -2.00
CA ILE A 548 13.42 24.28 -1.96
C ILE A 548 13.21 25.78 -2.30
N ASN A 549 14.14 26.66 -1.91
CA ASN A 549 14.12 28.07 -2.31
C ASN A 549 14.21 28.26 -3.83
N ASP A 550 15.02 27.45 -4.53
CA ASP A 550 15.15 27.48 -5.98
C ASP A 550 13.94 26.81 -6.68
N LEU A 551 13.12 26.02 -5.96
CA LEU A 551 11.83 25.54 -6.45
C LEU A 551 10.76 26.64 -6.35
N VAL A 552 10.57 27.21 -5.15
CA VAL A 552 9.64 28.32 -4.87
C VAL A 552 9.93 29.52 -5.77
N TYR A 553 11.20 29.86 -5.99
CA TYR A 553 11.61 30.92 -6.92
C TYR A 553 11.14 30.69 -8.37
N ARG A 554 11.08 29.44 -8.84
CA ARG A 554 10.56 29.12 -10.18
C ARG A 554 9.04 29.09 -10.22
N ILE A 555 8.37 28.59 -9.18
CA ILE A 555 6.90 28.63 -9.06
C ILE A 555 6.40 30.08 -9.16
N ARG A 556 7.09 31.02 -8.49
CA ARG A 556 6.84 32.47 -8.56
C ARG A 556 7.14 33.13 -9.92
N LYS A 557 7.66 32.40 -10.92
CA LYS A 557 7.80 32.87 -12.31
C LYS A 557 6.66 32.41 -13.23
N LEU A 558 5.85 31.43 -12.81
CA LEU A 558 4.68 31.00 -13.58
C LEU A 558 3.64 32.13 -13.63
N SER A 559 2.93 32.25 -14.75
CA SER A 559 1.75 33.10 -14.81
C SER A 559 0.65 32.58 -13.87
N TRP A 560 -0.29 33.45 -13.50
CA TRP A 560 -1.40 33.06 -12.63
C TRP A 560 -2.24 31.93 -13.24
N SER A 561 -2.47 31.96 -14.56
CA SER A 561 -3.21 30.91 -15.28
C SER A 561 -2.47 29.57 -15.34
N GLU A 562 -1.15 29.57 -15.57
CA GLU A 562 -0.32 28.35 -15.49
C GLU A 562 -0.36 27.73 -14.09
N TYR A 563 -0.21 28.54 -13.04
CA TYR A 563 -0.22 28.06 -11.66
C TYR A 563 -1.61 27.55 -11.24
N LEU A 564 -2.67 28.33 -11.50
CA LEU A 564 -4.05 27.95 -11.21
C LEU A 564 -4.47 26.69 -11.97
N GLY A 565 -3.96 26.48 -13.18
CA GLY A 565 -4.19 25.26 -13.96
C GLY A 565 -3.73 23.96 -13.28
N THR A 566 -2.75 24.03 -12.36
CA THR A 566 -2.36 22.86 -11.55
C THR A 566 -3.45 22.41 -10.58
N PHE A 567 -4.43 23.27 -10.27
CA PHE A 567 -5.57 22.97 -9.39
C PHE A 567 -6.84 22.56 -10.14
N ALA A 568 -6.78 22.27 -11.46
CA ALA A 568 -7.97 21.99 -12.26
C ALA A 568 -8.82 20.83 -11.70
N LEU A 569 -8.20 19.71 -11.30
CA LEU A 569 -8.93 18.60 -10.66
C LEU A 569 -9.42 18.93 -9.24
N LEU A 570 -8.82 19.89 -8.54
CA LEU A 570 -9.30 20.38 -7.24
C LEU A 570 -10.57 21.21 -7.39
N ILE A 571 -10.60 22.09 -8.39
CA ILE A 571 -11.78 22.89 -8.75
C ILE A 571 -12.92 21.95 -9.15
N PHE A 572 -12.66 21.01 -10.06
CA PHE A 572 -13.62 19.97 -10.45
C PHE A 572 -14.15 19.16 -9.25
N GLN A 573 -13.28 18.60 -8.41
CA GLN A 573 -13.71 17.84 -7.22
C GLN A 573 -14.62 18.68 -6.31
N LYS A 574 -14.25 19.95 -6.09
CA LYS A 574 -15.03 20.88 -5.27
C LYS A 574 -16.41 21.17 -5.89
N GLU A 575 -16.50 21.30 -7.22
CA GLU A 575 -17.80 21.43 -7.89
C GLU A 575 -18.66 20.19 -7.67
N ILE A 576 -18.14 18.97 -7.90
CA ILE A 576 -18.91 17.72 -7.72
C ILE A 576 -19.39 17.53 -6.27
N LEU A 577 -18.54 17.88 -5.30
CA LEU A 577 -18.91 17.89 -3.88
C LEU A 577 -20.07 18.86 -3.57
N CYS A 578 -20.21 19.94 -4.34
CA CYS A 578 -21.28 20.93 -4.21
C CYS A 578 -22.55 20.60 -5.01
N THR A 579 -22.42 20.05 -6.22
CA THR A 579 -23.55 19.83 -7.16
C THR A 579 -24.19 18.45 -7.05
N HIS A 580 -23.45 17.41 -6.65
CA HIS A 580 -23.97 16.04 -6.56
C HIS A 580 -23.93 15.51 -5.13
N VAL A 581 -22.78 15.58 -4.45
CA VAL A 581 -22.63 14.94 -3.11
C VAL A 581 -23.41 15.69 -2.04
N ALA A 582 -23.31 17.02 -1.95
CA ALA A 582 -24.02 17.80 -0.93
C ALA A 582 -25.57 17.70 -1.04
N PRO A 583 -26.20 17.76 -2.23
CA PRO A 583 -27.62 17.48 -2.37
C PRO A 583 -28.00 16.04 -1.98
N ARG A 584 -27.17 15.04 -2.31
CA ARG A 584 -27.39 13.64 -1.92
C ARG A 584 -27.31 13.45 -0.40
N VAL A 585 -26.38 14.11 0.28
CA VAL A 585 -26.31 14.17 1.75
C VAL A 585 -27.55 14.82 2.34
N GLN A 586 -28.06 15.90 1.73
CA GLN A 586 -29.30 16.54 2.18
C GLN A 586 -30.52 15.64 2.00
N GLU A 587 -30.64 14.92 0.87
CA GLU A 587 -31.70 13.94 0.61
C GLU A 587 -31.72 12.82 1.67
N LEU A 588 -30.56 12.19 1.90
CA LEU A 588 -30.42 11.13 2.92
C LEU A 588 -30.77 11.64 4.32
N ARG A 589 -30.34 12.87 4.66
CA ARG A 589 -30.68 13.51 5.94
C ARG A 589 -32.19 13.79 6.06
N GLN A 590 -32.84 14.27 5.00
CA GLN A 590 -34.28 14.54 5.01
C GLN A 590 -35.09 13.24 5.16
N ALA A 591 -34.67 12.15 4.49
CA ALA A 591 -35.26 10.83 4.68
C ALA A 591 -35.10 10.31 6.12
N PHE A 592 -33.91 10.51 6.73
CA PHE A 592 -33.67 10.15 8.13
C PHE A 592 -34.50 10.99 9.12
N GLU A 593 -34.64 12.29 8.89
CA GLU A 593 -35.46 13.19 9.72
C GLU A 593 -36.96 12.83 9.61
N GLN A 594 -37.47 12.53 8.41
CA GLN A 594 -38.84 12.03 8.19
C GLN A 594 -39.09 10.70 8.91
N ALA A 595 -38.26 9.69 8.65
CA ALA A 595 -38.32 8.38 9.29
C ALA A 595 -38.06 8.41 10.81
N SER A 596 -37.62 9.55 11.36
CA SER A 596 -37.51 9.81 12.81
C SER A 596 -38.79 10.44 13.38
N LEU A 597 -39.36 11.43 12.68
CA LEU A 597 -40.55 12.17 13.10
C LEU A 597 -41.83 11.32 13.13
N GLU A 598 -42.00 10.41 12.17
CA GLU A 598 -43.19 9.55 12.05
C GLU A 598 -43.36 8.56 13.22
N HIS A 599 -42.32 8.37 14.04
CA HIS A 599 -42.38 7.56 15.27
C HIS A 599 -42.50 8.39 16.57
N VAL A 600 -42.68 9.72 16.49
CA VAL A 600 -43.13 10.50 17.65
C VAL A 600 -44.61 10.23 17.85
N ALA A 601 -44.91 9.18 18.62
CA ALA A 601 -46.27 8.68 18.82
C ALA A 601 -47.23 9.82 19.23
N PRO A 602 -48.35 10.02 18.51
CA PRO A 602 -49.34 11.00 18.92
C PRO A 602 -49.92 10.62 20.29
N PRO A 603 -50.36 11.60 21.11
CA PRO A 603 -51.21 11.29 22.26
C PRO A 603 -52.45 10.53 21.76
N PRO A 604 -52.96 9.53 22.50
CA PRO A 604 -53.90 8.55 21.96
C PRO A 604 -55.28 9.15 21.62
N SER A 605 -55.41 9.66 20.40
CA SER A 605 -56.65 9.95 19.70
C SER A 605 -56.90 8.89 18.63
N GLN A 606 -58.13 8.38 18.56
CA GLN A 606 -58.48 7.24 17.73
C GLN A 606 -58.55 7.58 16.23
N ASP A 607 -58.46 6.53 15.40
CA ASP A 607 -58.91 6.48 14.00
C ASP A 607 -58.12 7.27 12.94
N SER A 608 -56.81 7.04 12.86
CA SER A 608 -56.13 6.97 11.55
C SER A 608 -55.12 5.83 11.50
N ALA A 609 -55.34 4.86 10.60
CA ALA A 609 -54.39 3.79 10.34
C ALA A 609 -53.34 4.26 9.32
N VAL A 610 -52.14 4.56 9.81
CA VAL A 610 -50.94 4.68 8.97
C VAL A 610 -50.40 3.27 8.72
N ASP A 611 -49.88 2.99 7.52
CA ASP A 611 -49.42 1.64 7.17
C ASP A 611 -48.01 1.37 7.70
N ASP A 612 -47.93 0.84 8.93
CA ASP A 612 -46.70 0.49 9.66
C ASP A 612 -45.69 -0.37 8.86
N LYS A 613 -46.11 -0.96 7.73
CA LYS A 613 -45.30 -1.92 6.96
C LYS A 613 -44.25 -1.33 6.03
N GLU A 614 -44.34 -0.06 5.63
CA GLU A 614 -43.35 0.54 4.70
C GLU A 614 -42.20 1.26 5.42
N VAL A 615 -42.48 1.91 6.55
CA VAL A 615 -41.47 2.65 7.35
C VAL A 615 -40.51 1.69 8.08
N GLY A 616 -41.02 0.55 8.57
CA GLY A 616 -40.23 -0.50 9.23
C GLY A 616 -39.04 -0.99 8.40
N PRO A 617 -39.23 -1.45 7.15
CA PRO A 617 -38.16 -1.82 6.22
C PRO A 617 -37.11 -0.74 6.00
N VAL A 618 -37.49 0.52 5.79
CA VAL A 618 -36.53 1.62 5.54
C VAL A 618 -35.66 1.86 6.77
N ARG A 619 -36.29 1.99 7.96
CA ARG A 619 -35.56 2.17 9.22
C ARG A 619 -34.69 0.95 9.55
N ALA A 620 -35.16 -0.27 9.31
CA ALA A 620 -34.40 -1.49 9.51
C ALA A 620 -33.20 -1.58 8.56
N ALA A 621 -33.36 -1.25 7.28
CA ALA A 621 -32.27 -1.21 6.31
C ALA A 621 -31.22 -0.15 6.68
N MET A 622 -31.64 1.02 7.20
CA MET A 622 -30.70 2.04 7.69
C MET A 622 -29.94 1.57 8.93
N TYR A 623 -30.60 1.13 10.00
CA TYR A 623 -29.89 0.68 11.21
C TYR A 623 -29.12 -0.63 11.06
N ALA A 624 -29.43 -1.47 10.06
CA ALA A 624 -28.65 -2.67 9.74
C ALA A 624 -27.35 -2.37 8.98
N ASN A 625 -27.30 -1.27 8.21
CA ASN A 625 -26.14 -0.90 7.37
C ASN A 625 -25.37 0.33 7.89
N THR A 626 -25.96 1.14 8.76
CA THR A 626 -25.45 2.47 9.13
C THR A 626 -25.43 2.64 10.64
N SER A 627 -24.23 2.80 11.21
CA SER A 627 -24.05 3.13 12.63
C SER A 627 -24.29 4.62 12.91
N GLN A 628 -24.54 5.02 14.17
CA GLN A 628 -24.63 6.44 14.54
C GLN A 628 -23.39 7.23 14.08
N PHE A 629 -22.20 6.65 14.19
CA PHE A 629 -20.95 7.25 13.73
C PHE A 629 -20.94 7.56 12.23
N MET A 630 -21.64 6.77 11.41
CA MET A 630 -21.77 7.01 9.96
C MET A 630 -22.78 8.12 9.66
N ILE A 631 -23.86 8.24 10.45
CA ILE A 631 -24.81 9.38 10.38
C ILE A 631 -24.09 10.67 10.77
N ASP A 632 -23.29 10.65 11.83
CA ASP A 632 -22.44 11.77 12.25
C ASP A 632 -21.40 12.13 11.17
N ASN A 633 -21.01 11.18 10.31
CA ASN A 633 -20.08 11.37 9.20
C ASN A 633 -20.70 11.99 7.93
N LEU A 634 -22.01 12.30 7.91
CA LEU A 634 -22.62 13.05 6.79
C LEU A 634 -21.98 14.43 6.58
N TRP A 635 -21.31 14.98 7.60
CA TRP A 635 -20.53 16.21 7.49
C TRP A 635 -19.23 16.06 6.69
N GLN A 636 -18.85 14.84 6.29
CA GLN A 636 -17.61 14.60 5.55
C GLN A 636 -17.58 15.28 4.17
N VAL A 637 -18.74 15.53 3.53
CA VAL A 637 -18.80 16.36 2.31
C VAL A 637 -18.35 17.81 2.57
N VAL A 638 -18.73 18.37 3.73
CA VAL A 638 -18.36 19.75 4.13
C VAL A 638 -16.89 19.79 4.54
N ALA A 639 -16.40 18.74 5.21
CA ALA A 639 -14.98 18.56 5.51
C ALA A 639 -14.12 18.43 4.23
N ALA A 640 -14.59 17.68 3.23
CA ALA A 640 -13.91 17.53 1.94
C ALA A 640 -13.85 18.86 1.17
N GLN A 641 -14.96 19.59 1.10
CA GLN A 641 -15.00 20.96 0.54
C GLN A 641 -14.00 21.88 1.26
N TYR A 642 -13.94 21.82 2.60
CA TYR A 642 -12.97 22.58 3.38
C TYR A 642 -11.53 22.20 3.03
N HIS A 643 -11.20 20.90 3.00
CA HIS A 643 -9.84 20.45 2.71
C HIS A 643 -9.39 20.83 1.28
N SER A 644 -10.27 20.79 0.28
CA SER A 644 -9.98 21.34 -1.05
C SER A 644 -9.65 22.84 -0.99
N ALA A 645 -10.45 23.64 -0.29
CA ALA A 645 -10.20 25.06 -0.13
C ALA A 645 -8.89 25.34 0.64
N PHE A 646 -8.63 24.60 1.73
CA PHE A 646 -7.43 24.74 2.55
C PHE A 646 -6.15 24.38 1.79
N HIS A 647 -6.12 23.25 1.06
CA HIS A 647 -4.96 22.86 0.27
C HIS A 647 -4.60 23.91 -0.79
N PHE A 648 -5.59 24.47 -1.48
CA PHE A 648 -5.36 25.58 -2.41
C PHE A 648 -4.75 26.80 -1.69
N LEU A 649 -5.25 27.16 -0.50
CA LEU A 649 -4.74 28.31 0.27
C LEU A 649 -3.31 28.07 0.77
N GLU A 650 -3.02 26.90 1.34
CA GLU A 650 -1.70 26.47 1.83
C GLU A 650 -0.65 26.52 0.70
N GLN A 651 -0.89 25.80 -0.40
CA GLN A 651 0.05 25.75 -1.53
C GLN A 651 0.22 27.14 -2.16
N THR A 652 -0.87 27.91 -2.33
CA THR A 652 -0.78 29.26 -2.92
C THR A 652 -0.02 30.21 -2.00
N TRP A 653 -0.28 30.20 -0.69
CA TRP A 653 0.35 31.13 0.27
C TRP A 653 1.86 30.86 0.46
N LEU A 654 2.25 29.58 0.48
CA LEU A 654 3.63 29.17 0.75
C LEU A 654 4.50 29.09 -0.52
N LEU A 655 3.94 28.69 -1.67
CA LEU A 655 4.72 28.49 -2.90
C LEU A 655 4.60 29.64 -3.90
N TYR A 656 3.40 30.20 -4.11
CA TYR A 656 3.17 31.25 -5.12
C TYR A 656 3.21 32.66 -4.53
N GLY A 657 2.64 32.84 -3.33
CA GLY A 657 2.56 34.12 -2.65
C GLY A 657 3.93 34.63 -2.22
N ASP A 658 4.41 35.71 -2.83
CA ASP A 658 5.53 36.50 -2.34
C ASP A 658 5.06 37.61 -1.38
N SER A 659 5.99 38.41 -0.86
CA SER A 659 5.69 39.51 0.06
C SER A 659 4.74 40.56 -0.55
N SER A 660 4.74 40.73 -1.87
CA SER A 660 3.84 41.65 -2.59
C SER A 660 2.42 41.09 -2.64
N PHE A 661 2.26 39.82 -3.04
CA PHE A 661 0.98 39.12 -3.01
C PHE A 661 0.36 39.12 -1.62
N ARG A 662 1.12 38.75 -0.59
CA ARG A 662 0.62 38.69 0.80
C ARG A 662 0.21 40.07 1.32
N ALA A 663 0.93 41.13 0.95
CA ALA A 663 0.54 42.51 1.25
C ALA A 663 -0.77 42.91 0.53
N SER A 664 -0.92 42.57 -0.75
CA SER A 664 -2.17 42.81 -1.50
C SER A 664 -3.36 42.04 -0.95
N VAL A 665 -3.18 40.78 -0.52
CA VAL A 665 -4.21 39.99 0.18
C VAL A 665 -4.62 40.67 1.50
N ALA A 666 -3.64 41.13 2.30
CA ALA A 666 -3.92 41.85 3.55
C ALA A 666 -4.60 43.22 3.31
N GLN A 667 -4.30 43.90 2.20
CA GLN A 667 -4.95 45.15 1.81
C GLN A 667 -6.39 44.93 1.29
N MET A 668 -6.62 43.87 0.50
CA MET A 668 -7.96 43.55 -0.01
C MET A 668 -8.90 43.07 1.09
N ARG A 669 -8.39 42.26 2.04
CA ARG A 669 -9.19 41.79 3.18
C ARG A 669 -8.33 41.53 4.43
N GLN A 670 -8.62 42.28 5.48
CA GLN A 670 -7.99 42.10 6.80
C GLN A 670 -8.76 41.04 7.63
N PRO A 671 -8.09 40.21 8.44
CA PRO A 671 -8.74 39.22 9.32
C PRO A 671 -9.87 39.80 10.18
N GLU A 672 -9.71 41.04 10.65
CA GLU A 672 -10.65 41.80 11.46
C GLU A 672 -12.03 41.93 10.80
N VAL A 673 -12.10 41.97 9.46
CA VAL A 673 -13.35 42.02 8.70
C VAL A 673 -14.21 40.79 8.98
N TYR A 674 -13.60 39.59 9.05
CA TYR A 674 -14.29 38.34 9.35
C TYR A 674 -14.70 38.19 10.82
N VAL A 675 -14.12 39.00 11.71
CA VAL A 675 -14.46 39.07 13.14
C VAL A 675 -15.61 40.06 13.35
N ALA A 676 -15.58 41.20 12.66
CA ALA A 676 -16.60 42.25 12.77
C ALA A 676 -17.91 41.92 12.04
N HIS A 677 -17.84 41.22 10.89
CA HIS A 677 -18.99 41.01 10.00
C HIS A 677 -19.29 39.54 9.68
N GLY A 678 -18.48 38.60 10.20
CA GLY A 678 -18.57 37.19 9.82
C GLY A 678 -18.09 36.93 8.40
N VAL A 679 -18.57 35.85 7.77
CA VAL A 679 -18.38 35.62 6.33
C VAL A 679 -19.73 35.82 5.65
N THR A 680 -19.83 36.81 4.77
CA THR A 680 -21.04 37.10 4.00
C THR A 680 -21.10 36.24 2.73
N SER A 681 -22.22 36.30 1.99
CA SER A 681 -22.36 35.49 0.77
C SER A 681 -21.57 36.07 -0.41
N ASP A 682 -21.51 37.40 -0.50
CA ASP A 682 -20.72 38.15 -1.49
C ASP A 682 -19.21 37.87 -1.36
N MET A 683 -18.67 37.73 -0.14
CA MET A 683 -17.26 37.37 0.09
C MET A 683 -16.86 35.98 -0.46
N ARG A 684 -17.85 35.08 -0.68
CA ARG A 684 -17.65 33.71 -1.17
C ARG A 684 -18.03 33.52 -2.64
N THR A 685 -18.60 34.52 -3.29
CA THR A 685 -18.94 34.47 -4.72
C THR A 685 -17.96 35.34 -5.50
N PRO A 686 -17.19 34.80 -6.47
CA PRO A 686 -16.47 35.65 -7.41
C PRO A 686 -17.50 36.52 -8.13
N SER A 687 -17.30 37.83 -8.17
CA SER A 687 -18.34 38.77 -8.60
C SER A 687 -18.86 38.40 -9.99
N SER A 688 -20.18 38.25 -10.17
CA SER A 688 -20.77 37.58 -11.33
C SER A 688 -20.55 38.27 -12.68
N ALA A 689 -20.13 39.55 -12.68
CA ALA A 689 -19.60 40.22 -13.86
C ALA A 689 -18.24 39.63 -14.31
N LYS A 690 -17.32 39.42 -13.36
CA LYS A 690 -15.94 38.98 -13.61
C LYS A 690 -15.77 37.49 -13.88
N ALA A 691 -16.72 36.63 -13.51
CA ALA A 691 -16.64 35.20 -13.85
C ALA A 691 -16.56 35.01 -15.38
N LYS A 692 -17.26 35.85 -16.15
CA LYS A 692 -17.13 35.93 -17.61
C LYS A 692 -15.83 36.59 -18.05
N ASP A 693 -15.29 37.54 -17.29
CA ASP A 693 -13.99 38.14 -17.56
C ASP A 693 -12.82 37.17 -17.39
N ILE A 694 -12.93 36.11 -16.58
CA ILE A 694 -11.89 35.05 -16.50
C ILE A 694 -11.85 34.23 -17.80
N ALA A 695 -13.01 33.83 -18.33
CA ALA A 695 -13.11 33.17 -19.64
C ALA A 695 -12.70 34.11 -20.79
N ALA A 696 -13.15 35.37 -20.74
CA ALA A 696 -12.80 36.39 -21.74
C ALA A 696 -11.32 36.83 -21.66
N ALA A 697 -10.67 36.73 -20.50
CA ALA A 697 -9.23 36.98 -20.36
C ALA A 697 -8.38 35.91 -21.04
N LYS A 698 -8.78 34.62 -21.02
CA LYS A 698 -8.15 33.59 -21.86
C LYS A 698 -8.34 33.92 -23.35
N ALA A 699 -9.59 34.18 -23.77
CA ALA A 699 -9.89 34.57 -25.17
C ALA A 699 -9.15 35.84 -25.64
N ALA A 700 -8.93 36.82 -24.74
CA ALA A 700 -8.17 38.04 -25.03
C ALA A 700 -6.66 37.80 -25.04
N ALA A 701 -6.13 36.94 -24.17
CA ALA A 701 -4.72 36.55 -24.17
C ALA A 701 -4.34 35.77 -25.43
N ASP A 702 -5.19 34.82 -25.84
CA ASP A 702 -5.04 34.06 -27.08
C ASP A 702 -5.03 35.00 -28.31
N ALA A 703 -5.92 36.00 -28.34
CA ALA A 703 -5.96 37.01 -29.39
C ALA A 703 -4.77 38.00 -29.38
N LEU A 704 -4.26 38.37 -28.19
CA LEU A 704 -3.14 39.31 -28.04
C LEU A 704 -1.77 38.66 -28.29
N SER A 705 -1.68 37.33 -28.30
CA SER A 705 -0.47 36.59 -28.67
C SER A 705 0.11 36.94 -30.05
N LEU A 706 -0.68 37.58 -30.91
CA LEU A 706 -0.30 38.00 -32.27
C LEU A 706 -0.03 39.50 -32.45
N THR A 707 -0.38 40.39 -31.50
CA THR A 707 -0.16 41.85 -31.67
C THR A 707 0.10 42.63 -30.36
N ASN A 708 1.26 43.28 -30.32
CA ASN A 708 1.70 44.38 -29.45
C ASN A 708 1.93 44.12 -27.94
N ASP A 709 3.20 44.15 -27.55
CA ASP A 709 3.64 44.61 -26.23
C ASP A 709 3.19 46.05 -25.91
N ASN A 710 3.15 46.37 -24.60
CA ASN A 710 3.00 47.71 -23.95
C ASN A 710 1.68 48.05 -23.23
N ILE A 711 1.17 47.14 -22.39
CA ILE A 711 0.41 47.48 -21.17
C ILE A 711 0.98 46.65 -20.01
N SER A 712 0.94 47.15 -18.76
CA SER A 712 1.44 46.41 -17.59
C SER A 712 0.63 45.14 -17.32
N SER A 713 1.12 44.01 -17.83
CA SER A 713 0.47 42.70 -17.69
C SER A 713 0.61 42.09 -16.29
N LYS A 714 1.45 42.64 -15.42
CA LYS A 714 1.75 42.06 -14.10
C LYS A 714 0.70 42.45 -13.04
N ASP A 715 0.24 43.70 -13.04
CA ASP A 715 -0.68 44.23 -12.02
C ASP A 715 -2.09 43.62 -12.14
N THR A 716 -2.56 43.41 -13.38
CA THR A 716 -3.87 42.76 -13.66
C THR A 716 -3.88 41.31 -13.19
N ASN A 717 -2.81 40.56 -13.45
CA ASN A 717 -2.66 39.17 -13.00
C ASN A 717 -2.58 39.06 -11.48
N LEU A 718 -1.82 39.95 -10.83
CA LEU A 718 -1.75 40.00 -9.36
C LEU A 718 -3.14 40.28 -8.75
N THR A 719 -3.89 41.22 -9.33
CA THR A 719 -5.24 41.56 -8.86
C THR A 719 -6.19 40.35 -8.94
N ALA A 720 -6.18 39.60 -10.05
CA ALA A 720 -7.01 38.41 -10.23
C ALA A 720 -6.64 37.28 -9.25
N ALA A 721 -5.34 37.05 -9.01
CA ALA A 721 -4.87 36.05 -8.05
C ALA A 721 -5.33 36.36 -6.61
N VAL A 722 -5.30 37.63 -6.22
CA VAL A 722 -5.71 38.09 -4.87
C VAL A 722 -7.25 38.05 -4.69
N ASP A 723 -8.02 38.42 -5.72
CA ASP A 723 -9.49 38.33 -5.74
C ASP A 723 -9.94 36.87 -5.57
N PHE A 724 -9.32 35.94 -6.30
CA PHE A 724 -9.61 34.51 -6.18
C PHE A 724 -9.16 33.93 -4.84
N PHE A 725 -7.94 34.24 -4.38
CA PHE A 725 -7.42 33.75 -3.09
C PHE A 725 -8.31 34.17 -1.91
N THR A 726 -8.69 35.46 -1.83
CA THR A 726 -9.59 35.91 -0.75
C THR A 726 -10.99 35.33 -0.86
N THR A 727 -11.47 35.00 -2.07
CA THR A 727 -12.75 34.29 -2.24
C THR A 727 -12.71 32.89 -1.63
N VAL A 728 -11.66 32.11 -1.93
CA VAL A 728 -11.46 30.75 -1.35
C VAL A 728 -11.19 30.81 0.16
N GLU A 729 -10.50 31.84 0.64
CA GLU A 729 -10.23 32.07 2.07
C GLU A 729 -11.52 32.28 2.88
N ALA A 730 -12.44 33.11 2.39
CA ALA A 730 -13.75 33.27 3.00
C ALA A 730 -14.54 31.96 3.02
N GLU A 731 -14.47 31.18 1.94
CA GLU A 731 -15.18 29.91 1.84
C GLU A 731 -14.61 28.86 2.81
N ALA A 732 -13.29 28.70 2.89
CA ALA A 732 -12.63 27.83 3.87
C ALA A 732 -13.00 28.25 5.31
N LEU A 733 -12.96 29.55 5.62
CA LEU A 733 -13.33 30.07 6.93
C LEU A 733 -14.82 29.86 7.25
N TYR A 734 -15.71 29.96 6.27
CA TYR A 734 -17.13 29.63 6.41
C TYR A 734 -17.33 28.14 6.69
N LEU A 735 -16.69 27.26 5.93
CA LEU A 735 -16.81 25.81 6.07
C LEU A 735 -16.25 25.34 7.43
N ALA A 736 -15.10 25.85 7.87
CA ALA A 736 -14.56 25.54 9.20
C ALA A 736 -15.43 26.08 10.35
N LYS A 737 -15.95 27.32 10.24
CA LYS A 737 -16.91 27.88 11.23
C LYS A 737 -18.23 27.11 11.26
N ARG A 738 -18.66 26.55 10.13
CA ARG A 738 -19.84 25.68 10.01
C ARG A 738 -19.60 24.33 10.68
N LEU A 739 -18.50 23.65 10.34
CA LEU A 739 -18.09 22.37 10.93
C LEU A 739 -17.83 22.47 12.45
N LEU A 740 -17.36 23.61 12.95
CA LEU A 740 -17.25 23.88 14.39
C LEU A 740 -18.58 23.79 15.15
N ILE A 741 -19.72 23.98 14.47
CA ILE A 741 -21.07 23.88 15.04
C ILE A 741 -21.70 22.51 14.73
N GLU A 742 -21.57 22.04 13.49
CA GLU A 742 -22.23 20.84 12.98
C GLU A 742 -21.50 19.54 13.38
N ASP A 743 -20.17 19.52 13.33
CA ASP A 743 -19.32 18.39 13.74
C ASP A 743 -18.79 18.62 15.17
N SER A 744 -19.65 18.30 16.14
CA SER A 744 -19.35 18.44 17.56
C SER A 744 -18.16 17.57 18.02
N ILE A 745 -17.92 16.43 17.34
CA ILE A 745 -16.88 15.46 17.66
C ILE A 745 -15.49 16.06 17.35
N ARG A 746 -15.30 16.58 16.14
CA ARG A 746 -14.05 17.21 15.70
C ARG A 746 -14.03 18.73 15.96
N SER A 747 -14.99 19.28 16.71
CA SER A 747 -15.09 20.72 17.05
C SER A 747 -13.79 21.40 17.52
N LYS A 748 -12.93 20.73 18.29
CA LYS A 748 -11.60 21.27 18.68
C LYS A 748 -10.65 21.41 17.48
N TYR A 749 -10.69 20.47 16.55
CA TYR A 749 -9.94 20.51 15.30
C TYR A 749 -10.49 21.62 14.40
N TRP A 750 -11.81 21.66 14.15
CA TRP A 750 -12.44 22.73 13.35
C TRP A 750 -12.24 24.13 13.93
N LYS A 751 -12.10 24.27 15.26
CA LYS A 751 -11.66 25.52 15.88
C LYS A 751 -10.22 25.90 15.51
N HIS A 752 -9.30 24.94 15.49
CA HIS A 752 -7.92 25.19 15.07
C HIS A 752 -7.88 25.61 13.60
N GLU A 753 -8.49 24.83 12.71
CA GLU A 753 -8.65 25.12 11.28
C GLU A 753 -9.19 26.53 11.01
N ALA A 754 -10.29 26.92 11.68
CA ALA A 754 -10.86 28.25 11.55
C ALA A 754 -9.93 29.37 12.03
N TRP A 755 -9.00 29.11 12.96
CA TRP A 755 -7.96 30.06 13.38
C TRP A 755 -6.80 30.09 12.38
N THR A 756 -6.37 28.93 11.89
CA THR A 756 -5.31 28.78 10.87
C THR A 756 -5.65 29.61 9.62
N VAL A 757 -6.86 29.47 9.08
CA VAL A 757 -7.34 30.28 7.93
C VAL A 757 -7.47 31.76 8.31
N LEU A 758 -8.10 32.10 9.45
CA LEU A 758 -8.35 33.48 9.87
C LEU A 758 -7.05 34.30 10.00
N TYR A 759 -6.00 33.71 10.57
CA TYR A 759 -4.71 34.37 10.78
C TYR A 759 -3.67 34.03 9.70
N ARG A 760 -4.06 33.28 8.66
CA ARG A 760 -3.20 32.87 7.53
C ARG A 760 -1.93 32.13 7.97
N GLN A 761 -2.07 31.29 8.99
CA GLN A 761 -1.00 30.49 9.62
C GLN A 761 -0.85 29.11 8.96
N TYR A 762 -0.94 29.08 7.63
CA TYR A 762 -0.78 27.87 6.79
C TYR A 762 0.64 27.29 6.89
#